data_AF-E8MY22-F1
#
_entry.id   AF-E8MY22-F1
#
_cell.length_a   1.000
_cell.length_b   1.000
_cell.length_c   1.000
_cell.angle_alpha   90.00
_cell.angle_beta   90.00
_cell.angle_gamma   90.00
#
_symmetry.space_group_name_H-M   'P 1'
#
loop_
_entity.id
_entity.type
_entity.pdbx_description
1 polymer ?
#
loop_
_entity_poly.entity_id
_entity_poly.type
_entity_poly.pdbx_seq_one_letter_code
_entity_poly.pdbx_strand_id
1 'polypeptide(L)'
;MKLFVPGRICLLGEHSDWAGGYRRINAEIEKGYAIICGTNQGIYAEVEPHPNKLVLTSTTPEGEVVGPYEIDMNPQALLEEAQRGGFWSYVAGVAYQVLINYHVRGLVINNYKTDLPIKKGLSSSAAICVLTARAFNRIYDLKLTIRGEMELAYQGEITTPSRCGRMDQGCAFGNRPVLMTFDGDRLETKELRVEKDMYFVLVDLLSQKDTLEILNRLNRCYPFAENEMERNVQQLLGPINKEIIHRAIDALQRSDAETLGKIMVEAQSYFDRYAMPVCPEELTAPMLHRVLEYEPLKPHIYGCKGVGSQGDGTAQFLCKSAEDQEKVVQILEQELGLPAIKLTLHAGPKVRKAVIPAAGFGTRLFPATKATKKELFPVIDRDGIAKPAILLIVEEALDAGIEEVYIIVQRGDLDDFRNFFNSQISIENFNKLPPHFQEYSRRLLQMGQHVHFVVQDNQEGFGHAVYMTREVIGDEPFLLMLGDHIYRSNTPVSCARQMIEAYNQYGVSIVGLKRTPEADISSFGVVNGVWLEEDRVLNITEFAEKPTLDYARVNLRTPRIPEGEYLTVFGQYIIKPEIFDILETSIRNNLRERGEFQLTPALDRLRQMDGFHGLMIDGRRFDIGIPEHYLQTLQEFARP
;
A
#
# COMPACT_ATOMS: atom_id res chain seq x y z
N MET A 1 6.34 16.53 10.80
CA MET A 1 5.58 15.47 10.10
C MET A 1 5.35 14.32 11.07
N LYS A 2 4.14 13.73 11.12
CA LYS A 2 3.86 12.57 11.97
C LYS A 2 4.18 11.27 11.24
N LEU A 3 4.80 10.32 11.93
CA LEU A 3 5.11 8.98 11.44
C LEU A 3 4.63 7.93 12.43
N PHE A 4 4.26 6.78 11.89
CA PHE A 4 4.01 5.56 12.63
C PHE A 4 4.77 4.41 11.96
N VAL A 5 5.43 3.59 12.77
CA VAL A 5 6.03 2.33 12.34
C VAL A 5 5.59 1.24 13.30
N PRO A 6 4.89 0.19 12.82
CA PRO A 6 4.46 -0.88 13.69
C PRO A 6 5.65 -1.76 14.11
N GLY A 7 5.45 -2.59 15.13
CA GLY A 7 6.24 -3.81 15.27
C GLY A 7 5.94 -4.78 14.12
N ARG A 8 6.52 -5.97 14.16
CA ARG A 8 6.25 -7.03 13.17
C ARG A 8 5.93 -8.35 13.86
N ILE A 9 5.09 -9.14 13.22
CA ILE A 9 4.86 -10.56 13.52
C ILE A 9 5.15 -11.45 12.29
N CYS A 10 5.56 -12.69 12.53
CA CYS A 10 5.62 -13.74 11.51
C CYS A 10 4.32 -14.51 11.65
N LEU A 11 3.46 -14.43 10.64
CA LEU A 11 2.25 -15.25 10.63
C LEU A 11 2.68 -16.71 10.45
N LEU A 12 3.53 -16.99 9.46
CA LEU A 12 4.05 -18.32 9.13
C LEU A 12 5.45 -18.21 8.51
N GLY A 13 6.29 -19.24 8.73
CA GLY A 13 7.59 -19.38 8.08
C GLY A 13 8.76 -18.80 8.86
N GLU A 14 8.69 -18.86 10.19
CA GLU A 14 9.80 -18.53 11.08
C GLU A 14 11.11 -19.20 10.64
N HIS A 15 12.24 -18.54 10.93
CA HIS A 15 13.60 -19.01 10.64
C HIS A 15 14.00 -19.12 9.16
N SER A 16 13.06 -18.92 8.25
CA SER A 16 13.30 -19.02 6.80
C SER A 16 14.30 -18.00 6.28
N ASP A 17 14.46 -16.87 6.97
CA ASP A 17 15.33 -15.77 6.58
C ASP A 17 16.81 -16.15 6.61
N TRP A 18 17.28 -16.75 7.71
CA TRP A 18 18.65 -17.25 7.79
C TRP A 18 18.80 -18.62 7.11
N ALA A 19 17.76 -19.48 7.14
CA ALA A 19 17.82 -20.80 6.50
C ALA A 19 18.01 -20.67 4.98
N GLY A 20 17.21 -19.83 4.32
CA GLY A 20 17.35 -19.50 2.90
C GLY A 20 18.67 -18.80 2.58
N GLY A 21 19.28 -18.12 3.55
CA GLY A 21 20.59 -17.49 3.42
C GLY A 21 21.73 -18.49 3.18
N TYR A 22 21.62 -19.73 3.68
CA TYR A 22 22.63 -20.78 3.44
C TYR A 22 22.69 -21.27 1.99
N ARG A 23 21.73 -20.90 1.12
CA ARG A 23 21.80 -21.17 -0.33
C ARG A 23 23.05 -20.60 -1.00
N ARG A 24 23.66 -19.57 -0.41
CA ARG A 24 24.96 -19.03 -0.88
C ARG A 24 26.11 -20.03 -0.74
N ILE A 25 25.98 -21.02 0.16
CA ILE A 25 26.97 -22.07 0.42
C ILE A 25 26.52 -23.40 -0.22
N ASN A 26 25.24 -23.73 -0.15
CA ASN A 26 24.68 -24.96 -0.69
C ASN A 26 23.38 -24.69 -1.49
N ALA A 27 23.47 -24.76 -2.82
CA ALA A 27 22.35 -24.45 -3.72
C ALA A 27 21.17 -25.44 -3.65
N GLU A 28 21.38 -26.63 -3.06
CA GLU A 28 20.34 -27.65 -2.86
C GLU A 28 19.39 -27.32 -1.70
N ILE A 29 19.77 -26.42 -0.79
CA ILE A 29 18.87 -25.92 0.25
C ILE A 29 17.71 -25.18 -0.40
N GLU A 30 16.46 -25.44 -0.03
CA GLU A 30 15.30 -24.73 -0.58
C GLU A 30 15.32 -23.23 -0.22
N LYS A 31 14.68 -22.38 -1.04
CA LYS A 31 14.51 -20.96 -0.71
C LYS A 31 13.73 -20.82 0.61
N GLY A 32 14.05 -19.78 1.36
CA GLY A 32 13.30 -19.41 2.55
C GLY A 32 12.02 -18.67 2.17
N TYR A 33 10.90 -18.99 2.82
CA TYR A 33 9.62 -18.32 2.61
C TYR A 33 8.97 -17.95 3.96
N ALA A 34 8.58 -16.69 4.13
CA ALA A 34 7.87 -16.24 5.32
C ALA A 34 6.73 -15.30 4.95
N ILE A 35 5.62 -15.37 5.68
CA ILE A 35 4.55 -14.37 5.64
C ILE A 35 4.64 -13.59 6.94
N ILE A 36 4.94 -12.30 6.83
CA ILE A 36 5.00 -11.39 7.97
C ILE A 36 3.88 -10.36 7.88
N CYS A 37 3.61 -9.66 8.97
CA CYS A 37 2.72 -8.52 9.00
C CYS A 37 3.17 -7.54 10.09
N GLY A 38 2.96 -6.24 9.90
CA GLY A 38 3.11 -5.27 10.99
C GLY A 38 1.99 -5.41 12.03
N THR A 39 2.31 -5.13 13.29
CA THR A 39 1.32 -5.07 14.38
C THR A 39 0.45 -3.81 14.29
N ASN A 40 -0.62 -3.72 15.09
CA ASN A 40 -1.37 -2.45 15.21
C ASN A 40 -0.72 -1.49 16.21
N GLN A 41 0.17 -2.00 17.06
CA GLN A 41 1.01 -1.25 18.00
C GLN A 41 2.37 -0.93 17.38
N GLY A 42 3.02 0.13 17.81
CA GLY A 42 4.24 0.61 17.20
C GLY A 42 4.88 1.80 17.90
N ILE A 43 5.68 2.50 17.11
CA ILE A 43 6.42 3.71 17.49
C ILE A 43 5.80 4.88 16.72
N TYR A 44 5.35 5.90 17.45
CA TYR A 44 4.82 7.13 16.90
C TYR A 44 5.84 8.25 17.08
N ALA A 45 6.11 8.99 16.02
CA ALA A 45 7.07 10.09 16.07
C ALA A 45 6.61 11.33 15.31
N GLU A 46 7.06 12.49 15.78
CA GLU A 46 7.07 13.73 15.02
C GLU A 46 8.49 14.01 14.56
N VAL A 47 8.64 14.32 13.27
CA VAL A 47 9.92 14.55 12.63
C VAL A 47 9.98 15.93 12.01
N GLU A 48 11.10 16.62 12.23
CA GLU A 48 11.41 17.93 11.68
C GLU A 48 12.85 17.99 11.13
N PRO A 49 13.14 18.81 10.11
CA PRO A 49 14.51 19.01 9.64
C PRO A 49 15.34 19.78 10.68
N HIS A 50 16.61 19.42 10.80
CA HIS A 50 17.59 20.10 11.64
C HIS A 50 18.84 20.45 10.80
N PRO A 51 19.51 21.61 11.01
CA PRO A 51 20.60 22.04 10.14
C PRO A 51 21.82 21.09 10.12
N ASN A 52 22.16 20.44 11.23
CA ASN A 52 23.45 19.72 11.35
C ASN A 52 23.52 18.63 12.45
N LYS A 53 22.40 18.28 13.09
CA LYS A 53 22.37 17.32 14.21
C LYS A 53 21.17 16.39 14.12
N LEU A 54 21.34 15.21 14.66
CA LEU A 54 20.27 14.28 14.95
C LEU A 54 19.87 14.45 16.42
N VAL A 55 18.68 14.99 16.67
CA VAL A 55 18.15 15.26 18.00
C VAL A 55 17.00 14.29 18.29
N LEU A 56 17.15 13.47 19.32
CA LEU A 56 16.30 12.32 19.57
C LEU A 56 15.66 12.37 20.94
N THR A 57 14.34 12.21 20.97
CA THR A 57 13.56 12.01 22.21
C THR A 57 12.71 10.77 22.02
N SER A 58 12.57 9.93 23.06
CA SER A 58 11.75 8.73 23.01
C SER A 58 10.95 8.55 24.29
N THR A 59 9.67 8.21 24.12
CA THR A 59 8.75 7.83 25.19
C THR A 59 8.63 6.30 25.23
N THR A 60 8.90 5.68 26.39
CA THR A 60 8.74 4.24 26.61
C THR A 60 7.25 3.83 26.68
N PRO A 61 6.92 2.53 26.58
CA PRO A 61 5.56 2.04 26.79
C PRO A 61 4.94 2.43 28.13
N GLU A 62 5.76 2.61 29.16
CA GLU A 62 5.37 3.03 30.52
C GLU A 62 5.18 4.56 30.63
N GLY A 63 5.47 5.30 29.57
CA GLY A 63 5.34 6.77 29.50
C GLY A 63 6.57 7.54 29.98
N GLU A 64 7.70 6.87 30.24
CA GLU A 64 8.95 7.55 30.60
C GLU A 64 9.57 8.22 29.36
N VAL A 65 9.98 9.48 29.49
CA VAL A 65 10.61 10.24 28.40
C VAL A 65 12.13 10.26 28.58
N VAL A 66 12.86 9.81 27.57
CA VAL A 66 14.32 9.81 27.52
C VAL A 66 14.80 10.75 26.41
N GLY A 67 15.77 11.61 26.74
CA GLY A 67 16.34 12.61 25.84
C GLY A 67 16.14 14.06 26.33
N PRO A 68 16.40 15.08 25.49
CA PRO A 68 16.93 14.95 24.13
C PRO A 68 18.36 14.41 24.13
N TYR A 69 18.65 13.49 23.20
CA TYR A 69 20.00 13.01 22.90
C TYR A 69 20.44 13.61 21.57
N GLU A 70 21.61 14.22 21.54
CA GLU A 70 22.11 14.91 20.35
C GLU A 70 23.33 14.19 19.79
N ILE A 71 23.33 13.97 18.48
CA ILE A 71 24.46 13.41 17.73
C ILE A 71 24.75 14.34 16.55
N ASP A 72 26.02 14.70 16.36
CA ASP A 72 26.40 15.51 15.21
C ASP A 72 26.22 14.73 13.90
N MET A 73 25.68 15.36 12.86
CA MET A 73 25.55 14.75 11.53
C MET A 73 26.88 14.77 10.78
N ASN A 74 27.85 14.01 11.28
CA ASN A 74 29.08 13.69 10.58
C ASN A 74 29.36 12.18 10.67
N PRO A 75 30.06 11.59 9.67
CA PRO A 75 30.22 10.14 9.61
C PRO A 75 30.91 9.53 10.84
N GLN A 76 31.89 10.22 11.43
CA GLN A 76 32.65 9.72 12.57
C GLN A 76 31.76 9.62 13.82
N ALA A 77 31.06 10.70 14.17
CA ALA A 77 30.20 10.73 15.36
C ALA A 77 29.04 9.72 15.27
N LEU A 78 28.42 9.60 14.10
CA LEU A 78 27.32 8.65 13.88
C LEU A 78 27.82 7.20 13.97
N LEU A 79 28.98 6.89 13.38
CA LEU A 79 29.54 5.54 13.42
C LEU A 79 29.98 5.15 14.83
N GLU A 80 30.62 6.05 15.57
CA GLU A 80 31.01 5.82 16.97
C GLU A 80 29.79 5.53 17.85
N GLU A 81 28.70 6.29 17.69
CA GLU A 81 27.46 6.05 18.42
C GLU A 81 26.78 4.73 17.99
N ALA A 82 26.76 4.42 16.69
CA ALA A 82 26.23 3.16 16.18
C ALA A 82 26.97 1.95 16.76
N GLN A 83 28.30 2.02 16.89
CA GLN A 83 29.12 0.94 17.43
C GLN A 83 29.06 0.81 18.95
N ARG A 84 28.69 1.87 19.69
CA ARG A 84 28.55 1.85 21.15
C ARG A 84 27.48 0.85 21.62
N GLY A 85 26.46 0.61 20.79
CA GLY A 85 25.30 -0.19 21.16
C GLY A 85 24.33 0.55 22.09
N GLY A 86 23.15 -0.04 22.31
CA GLY A 86 22.05 0.59 23.07
C GLY A 86 20.99 1.20 22.16
N PHE A 87 20.01 1.90 22.75
CA PHE A 87 18.81 2.35 22.01
C PHE A 87 19.11 3.35 20.88
N TRP A 88 19.98 4.34 21.14
CA TRP A 88 20.31 5.38 20.15
C TRP A 88 21.18 4.88 19.01
N SER A 89 21.90 3.77 19.22
CA SER A 89 22.80 3.19 18.22
C SER A 89 22.07 2.81 16.92
N TYR A 90 20.81 2.36 17.02
CA TYR A 90 19.98 2.01 15.86
C TYR A 90 19.70 3.22 14.97
N VAL A 91 19.32 4.34 15.58
CA VAL A 91 19.06 5.59 14.86
C VAL A 91 20.35 6.13 14.25
N ALA A 92 21.45 6.09 15.01
CA ALA A 92 22.76 6.53 14.54
C ALA A 92 23.29 5.69 13.37
N GLY A 93 23.11 4.36 13.41
CA GLY A 93 23.51 3.45 12.35
C GLY A 93 22.78 3.73 11.04
N VAL A 94 21.45 3.94 11.10
CA VAL A 94 20.67 4.32 9.91
C VAL A 94 21.07 5.71 9.41
N ALA A 95 21.21 6.70 10.30
CA ALA A 95 21.64 8.05 9.93
C ALA A 95 23.04 8.05 9.29
N TYR A 96 23.97 7.22 9.76
CA TYR A 96 25.28 7.00 9.15
C TYR A 96 25.12 6.51 7.71
N GLN A 97 24.34 5.44 7.50
CA GLN A 97 24.09 4.90 6.16
C GLN A 97 23.44 5.91 5.23
N VAL A 98 22.48 6.72 5.73
CA VAL A 98 21.88 7.79 4.93
C VAL A 98 22.94 8.82 4.55
N LEU A 99 23.74 9.29 5.50
CA LEU A 99 24.70 10.37 5.31
C LEU A 99 25.79 10.02 4.28
N ILE A 100 26.23 8.75 4.21
CA ILE A 100 27.27 8.33 3.26
C ILE A 100 26.72 8.05 1.85
N ASN A 101 25.40 7.85 1.72
CA ASN A 101 24.76 7.54 0.43
C ASN A 101 23.98 8.73 -0.16
N TYR A 102 23.60 9.72 0.66
CA TYR A 102 22.73 10.83 0.27
C TYR A 102 23.19 12.17 0.83
N HIS A 103 22.84 13.25 0.13
CA HIS A 103 23.11 14.62 0.56
C HIS A 103 21.99 15.10 1.48
N VAL A 104 22.12 14.81 2.78
CA VAL A 104 21.14 15.17 3.81
C VAL A 104 21.73 16.08 4.89
N ARG A 105 20.86 16.64 5.73
CA ARG A 105 21.24 17.32 6.98
C ARG A 105 20.66 16.54 8.16
N GLY A 106 20.54 17.18 9.32
CA GLY A 106 20.03 16.55 10.53
C GLY A 106 18.51 16.47 10.63
N LEU A 107 18.04 15.74 11.63
CA LEU A 107 16.62 15.62 11.95
C LEU A 107 16.40 15.82 13.44
N VAL A 108 15.23 16.33 13.80
CA VAL A 108 14.64 16.13 15.12
C VAL A 108 13.66 14.97 14.99
N ILE A 109 13.84 13.91 15.78
CA ILE A 109 12.90 12.79 15.89
C ILE A 109 12.37 12.76 17.32
N ASN A 110 11.13 13.19 17.49
CA ASN A 110 10.41 13.12 18.75
C ASN A 110 9.48 11.90 18.74
N ASN A 111 9.96 10.74 19.19
CA ASN A 111 9.12 9.58 19.45
C ASN A 111 8.25 9.85 20.70
N TYR A 112 7.08 10.44 20.48
CA TYR A 112 6.20 10.92 21.54
C TYR A 112 5.34 9.82 22.18
N LYS A 113 5.15 8.68 21.52
CA LYS A 113 4.38 7.53 22.01
C LYS A 113 4.96 6.22 21.49
N THR A 114 5.09 5.23 22.37
CA THR A 114 5.37 3.84 22.00
C THR A 114 4.34 2.97 22.71
N ASP A 115 3.55 2.20 21.96
CA ASP A 115 2.66 1.19 22.54
C ASP A 115 3.04 -0.24 22.13
N LEU A 116 4.20 -0.38 21.47
CA LEU A 116 4.79 -1.65 21.11
C LEU A 116 5.42 -2.34 22.34
N PRO A 117 5.04 -3.59 22.67
CA PRO A 117 5.71 -4.36 23.71
C PRO A 117 7.18 -4.64 23.37
N ILE A 118 8.09 -4.21 24.23
CA ILE A 118 9.54 -4.35 24.03
C ILE A 118 10.02 -5.77 24.40
N LYS A 119 11.00 -6.31 23.64
CA LYS A 119 11.63 -7.64 23.87
C LYS A 119 10.68 -8.84 23.81
N LYS A 120 9.56 -8.75 23.08
CA LYS A 120 8.56 -9.83 22.92
C LYS A 120 8.51 -10.44 21.52
N GLY A 121 9.64 -10.42 20.80
CA GLY A 121 9.69 -10.94 19.42
C GLY A 121 8.91 -10.09 18.40
N LEU A 122 8.65 -8.81 18.72
CA LEU A 122 7.93 -7.86 17.85
C LEU A 122 8.84 -6.88 17.09
N SER A 123 10.15 -7.17 17.04
CA SER A 123 11.13 -6.46 16.21
C SER A 123 11.26 -4.95 16.50
N SER A 124 11.29 -4.56 17.78
CA SER A 124 11.34 -3.14 18.20
C SER A 124 12.58 -2.37 17.71
N SER A 125 13.75 -3.03 17.59
CA SER A 125 14.96 -2.41 17.01
C SER A 125 14.77 -2.12 15.52
N ALA A 126 14.22 -3.07 14.77
CA ALA A 126 13.94 -2.87 13.36
C ALA A 126 12.89 -1.77 13.12
N ALA A 127 11.86 -1.67 13.99
CA ALA A 127 10.87 -0.60 13.91
C ALA A 127 11.49 0.79 14.06
N ILE A 128 12.45 0.98 14.99
CA ILE A 128 13.14 2.28 15.15
C ILE A 128 14.10 2.55 13.97
N CYS A 129 14.78 1.54 13.44
CA CYS A 129 15.60 1.67 12.23
C CYS A 129 14.75 2.12 11.02
N VAL A 130 13.60 1.46 10.80
CA VAL A 130 12.66 1.78 9.73
C VAL A 130 12.08 3.18 9.93
N LEU A 131 11.71 3.56 11.15
CA LEU A 131 11.22 4.90 11.46
C LEU A 131 12.25 5.96 11.09
N THR A 132 13.52 5.72 11.38
CA THR A 132 14.62 6.62 11.05
C THR A 132 14.83 6.70 9.53
N ALA A 133 14.86 5.57 8.83
CA ALA A 133 15.00 5.54 7.37
C ALA A 133 13.85 6.28 6.68
N ARG A 134 12.62 6.04 7.14
CA ARG A 134 11.41 6.73 6.67
C ARG A 134 11.45 8.23 6.97
N ALA A 135 11.91 8.62 8.15
CA ALA A 135 12.06 10.02 8.53
C ALA A 135 12.98 10.76 7.54
N PHE A 136 14.16 10.22 7.24
CA PHE A 136 15.05 10.78 6.22
C PHE A 136 14.43 10.76 4.82
N ASN A 137 13.85 9.63 4.41
CA ASN A 137 13.23 9.47 3.10
C ASN A 137 12.17 10.55 2.83
N ARG A 138 11.31 10.82 3.81
CA ARG A 138 10.20 11.76 3.67
C ARG A 138 10.62 13.21 3.84
N ILE A 139 11.52 13.55 4.77
CA ILE A 139 11.97 14.94 4.99
C ILE A 139 12.84 15.45 3.83
N TYR A 140 13.68 14.59 3.27
CA TYR A 140 14.61 14.95 2.20
C TYR A 140 14.18 14.49 0.81
N ASP A 141 12.98 13.91 0.68
CA ASP A 141 12.46 13.30 -0.56
C ASP A 141 13.53 12.42 -1.25
N LEU A 142 14.06 11.44 -0.53
CA LEU A 142 15.11 10.56 -1.05
C LEU A 142 14.61 9.61 -2.16
N LYS A 143 13.31 9.66 -2.49
CA LYS A 143 12.67 8.90 -3.56
C LYS A 143 12.78 7.37 -3.35
N LEU A 144 12.98 6.91 -2.11
CA LEU A 144 13.09 5.49 -1.78
C LEU A 144 11.72 4.82 -1.79
N THR A 145 11.67 3.60 -2.31
CA THR A 145 10.53 2.69 -2.14
C THR A 145 10.46 2.19 -0.69
N ILE A 146 9.35 1.58 -0.28
CA ILE A 146 9.24 0.93 1.04
C ILE A 146 10.35 -0.12 1.23
N ARG A 147 10.66 -0.89 0.17
CA ARG A 147 11.79 -1.83 0.18
C ARG A 147 13.14 -1.12 0.33
N GLY A 148 13.30 0.07 -0.26
CA GLY A 148 14.48 0.92 -0.06
C GLY A 148 14.63 1.40 1.38
N GLU A 149 13.53 1.81 2.02
CA GLU A 149 13.51 2.13 3.46
C GLU A 149 13.92 0.92 4.31
N MET A 150 13.36 -0.25 3.99
CA MET A 150 13.68 -1.52 4.66
C MET A 150 15.15 -1.91 4.53
N GLU A 151 15.72 -1.82 3.33
CA GLU A 151 17.12 -2.15 3.09
C GLU A 151 18.04 -1.16 3.82
N LEU A 152 17.75 0.13 3.76
CA LEU A 152 18.51 1.16 4.46
C LEU A 152 18.45 0.97 5.99
N ALA A 153 17.28 0.61 6.52
CA ALA A 153 17.11 0.26 7.92
C ALA A 153 17.94 -0.97 8.31
N TYR A 154 17.95 -2.01 7.47
CA TYR A 154 18.75 -3.21 7.69
C TYR A 154 20.25 -2.90 7.70
N GLN A 155 20.73 -2.13 6.71
CA GLN A 155 22.14 -1.70 6.65
C GLN A 155 22.54 -0.87 7.87
N GLY A 156 21.64 0.00 8.36
CA GLY A 156 21.85 0.76 9.58
C GLY A 156 21.92 -0.13 10.82
N GLU A 157 21.04 -1.13 10.92
CA GLU A 157 21.01 -2.03 12.07
C GLU A 157 22.26 -2.91 12.15
N ILE A 158 22.75 -3.44 11.02
CA ILE A 158 24.00 -4.23 10.98
C ILE A 158 25.27 -3.39 11.18
N THR A 159 25.15 -2.06 11.16
CA THR A 159 26.25 -1.15 11.55
C THR A 159 26.41 -1.12 13.08
N THR A 160 25.38 -1.54 13.82
CA THR A 160 25.42 -1.69 15.28
C THR A 160 25.92 -3.08 15.69
N PRO A 161 26.18 -3.34 16.99
CA PRO A 161 26.46 -4.70 17.48
C PRO A 161 25.31 -5.72 17.33
N SER A 162 24.13 -5.30 16.85
CA SER A 162 22.96 -6.18 16.64
C SER A 162 23.22 -7.23 15.56
N ARG A 163 22.63 -8.41 15.74
CA ARG A 163 22.67 -9.54 14.77
C ARG A 163 21.27 -9.88 14.28
N CYS A 164 20.53 -8.87 13.80
CA CYS A 164 19.17 -9.06 13.29
C CYS A 164 19.14 -9.74 11.91
N GLY A 165 18.09 -10.52 11.67
CA GLY A 165 17.75 -11.01 10.33
C GLY A 165 17.05 -9.93 9.51
N ARG A 166 17.04 -10.09 8.17
CA ARG A 166 16.34 -9.16 7.25
C ARG A 166 14.82 -9.19 7.35
N MET A 167 14.27 -10.23 7.97
CA MET A 167 12.82 -10.39 8.15
C MET A 167 12.22 -9.31 9.06
N ASP A 168 12.99 -8.84 10.05
CA ASP A 168 12.51 -7.91 11.07
C ASP A 168 12.18 -6.52 10.52
N GLN A 169 12.95 -6.06 9.52
CA GLN A 169 12.73 -4.75 8.88
C GLN A 169 11.46 -4.75 8.00
N GLY A 170 10.82 -5.89 7.79
CA GLY A 170 9.56 -5.99 7.11
C GLY A 170 8.39 -5.23 7.79
N CYS A 171 8.57 -4.75 9.04
CA CYS A 171 7.69 -3.73 9.63
C CYS A 171 7.56 -2.45 8.76
N ALA A 172 8.48 -2.21 7.83
CA ALA A 172 8.39 -1.15 6.83
C ALA A 172 7.10 -1.20 6.01
N PHE A 173 6.54 -2.39 5.75
CA PHE A 173 5.30 -2.53 4.96
C PHE A 173 4.01 -2.24 5.73
N GLY A 174 4.10 -1.84 7.00
CA GLY A 174 2.93 -1.54 7.81
C GLY A 174 2.14 -2.81 8.17
N ASN A 175 0.83 -2.66 8.38
CA ASN A 175 -0.07 -3.74 8.82
C ASN A 175 -0.55 -4.68 7.69
N ARG A 176 0.16 -4.71 6.56
CA ARG A 176 -0.17 -5.59 5.45
C ARG A 176 0.60 -6.89 5.55
N PRO A 177 -0.03 -8.04 5.25
CA PRO A 177 0.71 -9.27 5.12
C PRO A 177 1.67 -9.18 3.92
N VAL A 178 2.89 -9.64 4.09
CA VAL A 178 3.93 -9.62 3.04
C VAL A 178 4.59 -10.98 2.98
N LEU A 179 4.62 -11.56 1.79
CA LEU A 179 5.48 -12.69 1.48
C LEU A 179 6.91 -12.20 1.29
N MET A 180 7.83 -12.75 2.07
CA MET A 180 9.27 -12.59 1.91
C MET A 180 9.87 -13.89 1.40
N THR A 181 10.62 -13.80 0.30
CA THR A 181 11.37 -14.92 -0.28
C THR A 181 12.87 -14.66 -0.13
N PHE A 182 13.58 -15.57 0.52
CA PHE A 182 15.01 -15.48 0.79
C PHE A 182 15.77 -16.50 -0.08
N ASP A 183 16.64 -16.02 -0.96
CA ASP A 183 17.43 -16.85 -1.88
C ASP A 183 18.90 -16.42 -1.82
N GLY A 184 19.61 -16.95 -0.82
CA GLY A 184 20.94 -16.47 -0.46
C GLY A 184 20.89 -15.02 0.01
N ASP A 185 21.65 -14.14 -0.65
CA ASP A 185 21.65 -12.70 -0.34
C ASP A 185 20.51 -11.94 -1.05
N ARG A 186 19.73 -12.60 -1.90
CA ARG A 186 18.59 -12.00 -2.59
C ARG A 186 17.34 -12.12 -1.73
N LEU A 187 16.64 -10.99 -1.60
CA LEU A 187 15.37 -10.89 -0.92
C LEU A 187 14.33 -10.35 -1.90
N GLU A 188 13.22 -11.07 -2.04
CA GLU A 188 12.05 -10.62 -2.79
C GLU A 188 10.88 -10.44 -1.82
N THR A 189 10.08 -9.40 -2.04
CA THR A 189 8.92 -9.08 -1.21
C THR A 189 7.69 -8.94 -2.09
N LYS A 190 6.58 -9.55 -1.69
CA LYS A 190 5.28 -9.42 -2.35
C LYS A 190 4.21 -9.12 -1.31
N GLU A 191 3.61 -7.94 -1.37
CA GLU A 191 2.46 -7.58 -0.53
C GLU A 191 1.27 -8.49 -0.87
N LEU A 192 0.56 -8.91 0.17
CA LEU A 192 -0.65 -9.71 0.10
C LEU A 192 -1.80 -8.88 0.69
N ARG A 193 -3.01 -9.11 0.19
CA ARG A 193 -4.21 -8.43 0.66
C ARG A 193 -5.26 -9.43 1.11
N VAL A 194 -5.98 -9.05 2.15
CA VAL A 194 -7.20 -9.70 2.61
C VAL A 194 -8.41 -8.85 2.18
N GLU A 195 -9.49 -9.52 1.79
CA GLU A 195 -10.76 -8.90 1.39
C GLU A 195 -11.72 -8.70 2.57
N LYS A 196 -11.48 -9.43 3.67
CA LYS A 196 -12.20 -9.35 4.93
C LYS A 196 -11.21 -9.28 6.08
N ASP A 197 -11.59 -8.58 7.13
CA ASP A 197 -10.79 -8.48 8.35
C ASP A 197 -10.52 -9.88 8.93
N MET A 198 -9.28 -10.12 9.35
CA MET A 198 -8.87 -11.33 10.06
C MET A 198 -8.34 -10.94 11.43
N TYR A 199 -8.84 -11.61 12.46
CA TYR A 199 -8.65 -11.20 13.85
C TYR A 199 -7.65 -12.12 14.54
N PHE A 200 -6.53 -11.58 14.98
CA PHE A 200 -5.50 -12.29 15.71
C PHE A 200 -5.39 -11.79 17.15
N VAL A 201 -4.96 -12.67 18.04
CA VAL A 201 -4.52 -12.33 19.40
C VAL A 201 -3.11 -12.85 19.59
N LEU A 202 -2.22 -11.98 20.07
CA LEU A 202 -0.85 -12.36 20.45
C LEU A 202 -0.77 -12.39 21.97
N VAL A 203 -0.18 -13.45 22.51
CA VAL A 203 -0.05 -13.63 23.96
C VAL A 203 1.40 -13.78 24.36
N ASP A 204 1.78 -13.08 25.41
CA ASP A 204 3.05 -13.27 26.11
C ASP A 204 2.89 -14.36 27.17
N LEU A 205 3.65 -15.44 27.04
CA LEU A 205 3.52 -16.61 27.91
C LEU A 205 4.15 -16.40 29.29
N LEU A 206 4.81 -15.24 29.52
CA LEU A 206 5.50 -14.87 30.77
C LEU A 206 6.54 -15.90 31.24
N SER A 207 7.07 -16.66 30.30
CA SER A 207 8.10 -17.67 30.54
C SER A 207 9.43 -17.23 29.94
N GLN A 208 10.51 -17.89 30.38
CA GLN A 208 11.86 -17.64 29.88
C GLN A 208 12.25 -18.69 28.85
N LYS A 209 13.01 -18.26 27.84
CA LYS A 209 13.68 -19.13 26.86
C LYS A 209 15.02 -18.54 26.46
N ASP A 210 15.97 -19.39 26.12
CA ASP A 210 17.23 -18.98 25.49
C ASP A 210 17.07 -18.97 23.95
N THR A 211 16.70 -17.81 23.43
CA THR A 211 16.59 -17.59 21.99
C THR A 211 17.92 -17.81 21.26
N LEU A 212 19.05 -17.46 21.88
CA LEU A 212 20.36 -17.62 21.26
C LEU A 212 20.72 -19.10 21.13
N GLU A 213 20.45 -19.91 22.16
CA GLU A 213 20.69 -21.35 22.11
C GLU A 213 19.80 -22.04 21.06
N ILE A 214 18.49 -21.71 21.02
CA ILE A 214 17.58 -22.22 19.97
C ILE A 214 18.15 -21.93 18.57
N LEU A 215 18.51 -20.67 18.32
CA LEU A 215 19.02 -20.25 17.02
C LEU A 215 20.35 -20.94 16.69
N ASN A 216 21.27 -21.05 17.66
CA ASN A 216 22.54 -21.75 17.48
C ASN A 216 22.33 -23.22 17.12
N ARG A 217 21.42 -23.91 17.81
CA ARG A 217 21.12 -25.32 17.58
C ARG A 217 20.49 -25.57 16.21
N LEU A 218 19.52 -24.76 15.81
CA LEU A 218 18.90 -24.86 14.49
C LEU A 218 19.88 -24.49 13.37
N ASN A 219 20.73 -23.47 13.56
CA ASN A 219 21.73 -23.09 12.57
C ASN A 219 22.77 -24.18 12.32
N ARG A 220 23.13 -24.99 13.34
CA ARG A 220 24.06 -26.11 13.17
C ARG A 220 23.55 -27.19 12.23
N CYS A 221 22.24 -27.26 11.98
CA CYS A 221 21.66 -28.18 11.00
C CYS A 221 21.96 -27.78 9.54
N TYR A 222 22.60 -26.62 9.33
CA TYR A 222 22.94 -26.06 8.02
C TYR A 222 24.45 -25.83 7.90
N PRO A 223 25.00 -25.76 6.67
CA PRO A 223 24.33 -25.94 5.39
C PRO A 223 24.24 -27.41 4.92
N PHE A 224 24.93 -28.33 5.58
CA PHE A 224 24.95 -29.75 5.23
C PHE A 224 24.53 -30.57 6.45
N ALA A 225 23.46 -31.34 6.30
CA ALA A 225 22.96 -32.20 7.38
C ALA A 225 23.78 -33.50 7.47
N GLU A 226 24.34 -33.78 8.64
CA GLU A 226 25.16 -34.95 8.92
C GLU A 226 24.32 -36.14 9.42
N ASN A 227 23.15 -35.87 10.00
CA ASN A 227 22.26 -36.88 10.57
C ASN A 227 20.78 -36.66 10.22
N GLU A 228 19.93 -37.60 10.62
CA GLU A 228 18.49 -37.56 10.32
C GLU A 228 17.78 -36.37 10.98
N MET A 229 18.18 -36.03 12.21
CA MET A 229 17.60 -34.89 12.94
C MET A 229 17.86 -33.57 12.21
N GLU A 230 19.08 -33.34 11.73
CA GLU A 230 19.42 -32.15 10.95
C GLU A 230 18.71 -32.14 9.59
N ARG A 231 18.61 -33.30 8.92
CA ARG A 231 17.83 -33.44 7.67
C ARG A 231 16.37 -33.07 7.90
N ASN A 232 15.78 -33.46 9.03
CA ASN A 232 14.41 -33.11 9.38
C ASN A 232 14.22 -31.60 9.56
N VAL A 233 15.18 -30.89 10.17
CA VAL A 233 15.14 -29.43 10.26
C VAL A 233 15.23 -28.78 8.88
N GLN A 234 16.07 -29.29 7.98
CA GLN A 234 16.16 -28.80 6.60
C GLN A 234 14.86 -29.07 5.82
N GLN A 235 14.19 -30.21 6.05
CA GLN A 235 12.87 -30.49 5.46
C GLN A 235 11.79 -29.54 6.00
N LEU A 236 11.76 -29.33 7.32
CA LEU A 236 10.83 -28.44 8.00
C LEU A 236 10.92 -27.01 7.45
N LEU A 237 12.11 -26.41 7.49
CA LEU A 237 12.31 -25.00 7.12
C LEU A 237 12.43 -24.78 5.60
N GLY A 238 12.56 -25.86 4.83
CA GLY A 238 12.64 -25.84 3.37
C GLY A 238 11.35 -26.33 2.70
N PRO A 239 11.32 -27.54 2.10
CA PRO A 239 10.17 -28.03 1.32
C PRO A 239 8.82 -27.99 2.05
N ILE A 240 8.76 -28.39 3.34
CA ILE A 240 7.51 -28.40 4.11
C ILE A 240 7.00 -26.98 4.31
N ASN A 241 7.88 -26.07 4.77
CA ASN A 241 7.53 -24.67 4.95
C ASN A 241 7.05 -24.02 3.64
N LYS A 242 7.72 -24.28 2.52
CA LYS A 242 7.31 -23.78 1.20
C LYS A 242 5.87 -24.18 0.85
N GLU A 243 5.48 -25.42 1.10
CA GLU A 243 4.11 -25.90 0.86
C GLU A 243 3.10 -25.19 1.76
N ILE A 244 3.40 -25.10 3.07
CA ILE A 244 2.59 -24.38 4.07
C ILE A 244 2.36 -22.93 3.65
N ILE A 245 3.42 -22.23 3.25
CA ILE A 245 3.35 -20.82 2.89
C ILE A 245 2.50 -20.61 1.63
N HIS A 246 2.66 -21.43 0.59
CA HIS A 246 1.82 -21.29 -0.60
C HIS A 246 0.34 -21.51 -0.32
N ARG A 247 0.01 -22.53 0.49
CA ARG A 247 -1.38 -22.76 0.94
C ARG A 247 -1.91 -21.61 1.78
N ALA A 248 -1.07 -21.00 2.61
CA ALA A 248 -1.45 -19.85 3.44
C ALA A 248 -1.68 -18.57 2.61
N ILE A 249 -0.89 -18.35 1.54
CA ILE A 249 -1.12 -17.24 0.59
C ILE A 249 -2.51 -17.37 -0.03
N ASP A 250 -2.87 -18.55 -0.52
CA ASP A 250 -4.18 -18.79 -1.11
C ASP A 250 -5.32 -18.54 -0.11
N ALA A 251 -5.15 -18.98 1.14
CA ALA A 251 -6.12 -18.74 2.21
C ALA A 251 -6.26 -17.25 2.55
N LEU A 252 -5.15 -16.51 2.66
CA LEU A 252 -5.16 -15.06 2.91
C LEU A 252 -5.85 -14.29 1.78
N GLN A 253 -5.51 -14.58 0.53
CA GLN A 253 -6.08 -13.89 -0.63
C GLN A 253 -7.58 -14.13 -0.77
N ARG A 254 -8.06 -15.32 -0.40
CA ARG A 254 -9.50 -15.64 -0.35
C ARG A 254 -10.18 -15.22 0.95
N SER A 255 -9.42 -14.67 1.91
CA SER A 255 -9.88 -14.38 3.27
C SER A 255 -10.54 -15.57 3.97
N ASP A 256 -10.01 -16.76 3.73
CA ASP A 256 -10.44 -18.02 4.34
C ASP A 256 -9.70 -18.24 5.67
N ALA A 257 -10.19 -17.58 6.72
CA ALA A 257 -9.60 -17.66 8.06
C ALA A 257 -9.65 -19.07 8.66
N GLU A 258 -10.64 -19.88 8.30
CA GLU A 258 -10.75 -21.25 8.80
C GLU A 258 -9.62 -22.12 8.24
N THR A 259 -9.40 -22.07 6.93
CA THR A 259 -8.29 -22.81 6.30
C THR A 259 -6.94 -22.30 6.80
N LEU A 260 -6.76 -20.97 6.94
CA LEU A 260 -5.52 -20.42 7.50
C LEU A 260 -5.26 -20.90 8.93
N GLY A 261 -6.29 -20.97 9.78
CA GLY A 261 -6.17 -21.48 11.14
C GLY A 261 -5.73 -22.94 11.18
N LYS A 262 -6.30 -23.79 10.32
CA LYS A 262 -5.86 -25.20 10.17
C LYS A 262 -4.40 -25.30 9.76
N ILE A 263 -3.96 -24.45 8.83
CA ILE A 263 -2.55 -24.37 8.39
C ILE A 263 -1.64 -23.94 9.55
N MET A 264 -2.06 -23.00 10.41
CA MET A 264 -1.28 -22.60 11.58
C MET A 264 -1.04 -23.76 12.56
N VAL A 265 -2.07 -24.56 12.83
CA VAL A 265 -1.97 -25.73 13.71
C VAL A 265 -1.06 -26.81 13.09
N GLU A 266 -1.20 -27.04 11.78
CA GLU A 266 -0.33 -27.95 11.03
C GLU A 266 1.14 -27.51 11.09
N ALA A 267 1.41 -26.22 10.88
CA ALA A 267 2.75 -25.65 10.98
C ALA A 267 3.36 -25.82 12.38
N GLN A 268 2.57 -25.63 13.45
CA GLN A 268 3.03 -25.90 14.81
C GLN A 268 3.38 -27.38 14.99
N SER A 269 2.50 -28.29 14.56
CA SER A 269 2.74 -29.73 14.69
C SER A 269 4.01 -30.19 13.96
N TYR A 270 4.29 -29.66 12.77
CA TYR A 270 5.54 -29.95 12.07
C TYR A 270 6.75 -29.39 12.80
N PHE A 271 6.65 -28.18 13.37
CA PHE A 271 7.72 -27.60 14.16
C PHE A 271 8.03 -28.47 15.38
N ASP A 272 7.01 -28.88 16.14
CA ASP A 272 7.16 -29.74 17.31
C ASP A 272 7.78 -31.08 16.92
N ARG A 273 7.37 -31.66 15.79
CA ARG A 273 7.90 -32.95 15.34
C ARG A 273 9.36 -32.89 14.94
N TYR A 274 9.79 -31.84 14.24
CA TYR A 274 11.08 -31.81 13.55
C TYR A 274 12.13 -30.88 14.17
N ALA A 275 11.72 -29.79 14.83
CA ALA A 275 12.63 -28.85 15.47
C ALA A 275 12.82 -29.13 16.97
N MET A 276 11.77 -29.55 17.69
CA MET A 276 11.86 -29.82 19.13
C MET A 276 13.02 -30.76 19.53
N PRO A 277 13.29 -31.88 18.82
CA PRO A 277 14.37 -32.79 19.18
C PRO A 277 15.78 -32.17 19.14
N VAL A 278 15.95 -31.04 18.42
CA VAL A 278 17.24 -30.39 18.20
C VAL A 278 17.65 -29.52 19.39
N CYS A 279 16.67 -29.02 20.15
CA CYS A 279 16.88 -28.22 21.35
C CYS A 279 15.74 -28.50 22.35
N PRO A 280 15.65 -29.72 22.88
CA PRO A 280 14.52 -30.15 23.70
C PRO A 280 14.37 -29.32 24.98
N GLU A 281 15.46 -28.78 25.52
CA GLU A 281 15.46 -27.97 26.74
C GLU A 281 14.62 -26.69 26.59
N GLU A 282 14.58 -26.12 25.38
CA GLU A 282 13.92 -24.86 25.09
C GLU A 282 12.63 -25.03 24.26
N LEU A 283 12.59 -26.05 23.40
CA LEU A 283 11.51 -26.25 22.43
C LEU A 283 10.43 -27.25 22.88
N THR A 284 10.62 -27.96 24.01
CA THR A 284 9.53 -28.76 24.60
C THR A 284 8.36 -27.88 25.04
N ALA A 285 8.65 -26.62 25.38
CA ALA A 285 7.67 -25.54 25.50
C ALA A 285 6.36 -25.90 26.25
N PRO A 286 6.43 -26.44 27.48
CA PRO A 286 5.25 -26.94 28.17
C PRO A 286 4.19 -25.85 28.41
N MET A 287 4.60 -24.59 28.60
CA MET A 287 3.66 -23.49 28.78
C MET A 287 2.96 -23.14 27.46
N LEU A 288 3.70 -23.12 26.34
CA LEU A 288 3.14 -22.94 25.01
C LEU A 288 2.05 -23.98 24.75
N HIS A 289 2.36 -25.27 24.87
CA HIS A 289 1.38 -26.33 24.58
C HIS A 289 0.18 -26.30 25.51
N ARG A 290 0.38 -26.04 26.81
CA ARG A 290 -0.72 -25.84 27.77
C ARG A 290 -1.70 -24.75 27.31
N VAL A 291 -1.17 -23.64 26.78
CA VAL A 291 -1.97 -22.50 26.33
C VAL A 291 -2.63 -22.78 24.97
N LEU A 292 -1.92 -23.38 24.02
CA LEU A 292 -2.49 -23.76 22.71
C LEU A 292 -3.61 -24.81 22.85
N GLU A 293 -3.52 -25.70 23.83
CA GLU A 293 -4.49 -26.76 24.11
C GLU A 293 -5.60 -26.35 25.09
N TYR A 294 -5.60 -25.09 25.57
CA TYR A 294 -6.57 -24.64 26.55
C TYR A 294 -8.01 -24.66 26.00
N GLU A 295 -8.84 -25.58 26.52
CA GLU A 295 -10.18 -25.85 26.01
C GLU A 295 -11.10 -24.62 25.90
N PRO A 296 -11.13 -23.69 26.87
CA PRO A 296 -11.95 -22.49 26.77
C PRO A 296 -11.67 -21.62 25.53
N LEU A 297 -10.48 -21.69 24.93
CA LEU A 297 -10.15 -20.93 23.72
C LEU A 297 -10.73 -21.56 22.43
N LYS A 298 -10.91 -22.89 22.40
CA LYS A 298 -11.26 -23.64 21.17
C LYS A 298 -12.53 -23.17 20.47
N PRO A 299 -13.62 -22.78 21.18
CA PRO A 299 -14.82 -22.26 20.53
C PRO A 299 -14.60 -20.94 19.79
N HIS A 300 -13.58 -20.16 20.14
CA HIS A 300 -13.35 -18.78 19.68
C HIS A 300 -12.28 -18.64 18.61
N ILE A 301 -11.53 -19.71 18.31
CA ILE A 301 -10.40 -19.69 17.37
C ILE A 301 -10.58 -20.68 16.22
N TYR A 302 -9.94 -20.39 15.09
CA TYR A 302 -9.74 -21.32 13.98
C TYR A 302 -8.42 -22.07 14.09
N GLY A 303 -7.40 -21.47 14.72
CA GLY A 303 -6.09 -22.09 14.88
C GLY A 303 -5.11 -21.22 15.67
N CYS A 304 -3.96 -21.80 16.01
CA CYS A 304 -2.97 -21.17 16.87
C CYS A 304 -1.57 -21.78 16.68
N LYS A 305 -0.53 -21.03 17.00
CA LYS A 305 0.87 -21.48 16.98
C LYS A 305 1.77 -20.55 17.80
N GLY A 306 2.99 -20.99 18.11
CA GLY A 306 4.04 -20.12 18.64
C GLY A 306 4.59 -19.13 17.60
N VAL A 307 5.36 -18.16 18.08
CA VAL A 307 5.88 -17.02 17.30
C VAL A 307 7.38 -16.86 17.52
N GLY A 308 8.07 -16.36 16.48
CA GLY A 308 9.50 -15.98 16.58
C GLY A 308 10.39 -17.21 16.66
N SER A 309 11.23 -17.30 17.69
CA SER A 309 12.07 -18.49 17.89
C SER A 309 11.34 -19.71 18.50
N GLN A 310 10.00 -19.68 18.58
CA GLN A 310 9.19 -20.73 19.23
C GLN A 310 9.51 -20.88 20.73
N GLY A 311 9.27 -22.03 21.36
CA GLY A 311 9.45 -22.17 22.81
C GLY A 311 8.43 -21.39 23.64
N ASP A 312 8.66 -21.29 24.95
CA ASP A 312 7.76 -20.62 25.92
C ASP A 312 7.86 -19.09 25.90
N GLY A 313 7.88 -18.48 24.70
CA GLY A 313 7.93 -17.03 24.54
C GLY A 313 6.56 -16.40 24.28
N THR A 314 6.07 -16.56 23.05
CA THR A 314 4.89 -15.86 22.56
C THR A 314 4.10 -16.79 21.65
N ALA A 315 2.78 -16.72 21.72
CA ALA A 315 1.88 -17.44 20.82
C ALA A 315 0.93 -16.48 20.10
N GLN A 316 0.36 -16.97 19.00
CA GLN A 316 -0.66 -16.28 18.21
C GLN A 316 -1.87 -17.17 18.00
N PHE A 317 -3.06 -16.55 18.02
CA PHE A 317 -4.35 -17.18 17.79
C PHE A 317 -5.07 -16.46 16.66
N LEU A 318 -5.68 -17.21 15.75
CA LEU A 318 -6.59 -16.69 14.74
C LEU A 318 -8.03 -16.88 15.22
N CYS A 319 -8.69 -15.79 15.56
CA CYS A 319 -10.04 -15.74 16.11
C CYS A 319 -11.10 -15.78 15.00
N LYS A 320 -12.31 -16.22 15.36
CA LYS A 320 -13.41 -16.36 14.39
C LYS A 320 -14.09 -15.04 14.02
N SER A 321 -14.04 -14.06 14.91
CA SER A 321 -14.65 -12.74 14.74
C SER A 321 -13.99 -11.71 15.67
N ALA A 322 -14.36 -10.43 15.51
CA ALA A 322 -13.96 -9.38 16.45
C ALA A 322 -14.48 -9.65 17.89
N GLU A 323 -15.70 -10.19 18.03
CA GLU A 323 -16.25 -10.55 19.35
C GLU A 323 -15.45 -11.69 19.99
N ASP A 324 -15.11 -12.70 19.20
CA ASP A 324 -14.28 -13.82 19.66
C ASP A 324 -12.85 -13.37 20.00
N GLN A 325 -12.33 -12.36 19.31
CA GLN A 325 -11.03 -11.74 19.64
C GLN A 325 -11.05 -11.16 21.06
N GLU A 326 -12.11 -10.44 21.44
CA GLU A 326 -12.24 -9.92 22.82
C GLU A 326 -12.38 -11.05 23.84
N LYS A 327 -13.16 -12.10 23.53
CA LYS A 327 -13.31 -13.26 24.42
C LYS A 327 -11.99 -13.99 24.65
N VAL A 328 -11.20 -14.18 23.59
CA VAL A 328 -9.86 -14.79 23.70
C VAL A 328 -8.95 -13.95 24.59
N VAL A 329 -8.93 -12.62 24.42
CA VAL A 329 -8.17 -11.71 25.30
C VAL A 329 -8.61 -11.86 26.75
N GLN A 330 -9.92 -11.85 27.01
CA GLN A 330 -10.47 -12.02 28.37
C GLN A 330 -10.06 -13.35 29.01
N ILE A 331 -10.16 -14.46 28.27
CA ILE A 331 -9.76 -15.79 28.77
C ILE A 331 -8.26 -15.80 29.12
N LEU A 332 -7.42 -15.30 28.21
CA LEU A 332 -5.97 -15.26 28.42
C LEU A 332 -5.59 -14.41 29.65
N GLU A 333 -6.17 -13.22 29.79
CA GLU A 333 -5.82 -12.30 30.87
C GLU A 333 -6.44 -12.68 32.21
N GLN A 334 -7.71 -13.10 32.24
CA GLN A 334 -8.44 -13.33 33.49
C GLN A 334 -8.30 -14.75 34.02
N GLU A 335 -8.26 -15.76 33.14
CA GLU A 335 -8.17 -17.16 33.57
C GLU A 335 -6.71 -17.63 33.63
N LEU A 336 -5.87 -17.17 32.70
CA LEU A 336 -4.46 -17.59 32.62
C LEU A 336 -3.46 -16.54 33.13
N GLY A 337 -3.88 -15.29 33.35
CA GLY A 337 -3.00 -14.22 33.81
C GLY A 337 -1.94 -13.81 32.79
N LEU A 338 -2.19 -14.05 31.50
CA LEU A 338 -1.25 -13.82 30.41
C LEU A 338 -1.61 -12.54 29.65
N PRO A 339 -0.69 -11.57 29.52
CA PRO A 339 -0.92 -10.36 28.75
C PRO A 339 -1.17 -10.68 27.27
N ALA A 340 -2.23 -10.09 26.71
CA ALA A 340 -2.60 -10.30 25.33
C ALA A 340 -2.75 -8.97 24.57
N ILE A 341 -2.37 -8.97 23.29
CA ILE A 341 -2.59 -7.83 22.40
C ILE A 341 -3.38 -8.26 21.17
N LYS A 342 -4.27 -7.38 20.72
CA LYS A 342 -5.04 -7.58 19.50
C LYS A 342 -4.23 -7.16 18.28
N LEU A 343 -4.33 -7.98 17.25
CA LEU A 343 -3.86 -7.71 15.90
C LEU A 343 -5.00 -7.97 14.93
N THR A 344 -5.40 -6.97 14.17
CA THR A 344 -6.35 -7.15 13.07
C THR A 344 -5.66 -6.89 11.74
N LEU A 345 -5.71 -7.89 10.86
CA LEU A 345 -5.39 -7.71 9.46
C LEU A 345 -6.62 -7.10 8.80
N HIS A 346 -6.61 -5.80 8.56
CA HIS A 346 -7.74 -5.11 7.97
C HIS A 346 -7.83 -5.42 6.47
N ALA A 347 -9.06 -5.60 5.99
CA ALA A 347 -9.33 -5.48 4.58
C ALA A 347 -8.90 -4.08 4.14
N GLY A 348 -8.05 -4.00 3.11
CA GLY A 348 -7.66 -2.69 2.56
C GLY A 348 -8.91 -1.91 2.13
N PRO A 349 -8.88 -0.57 2.16
CA PRO A 349 -10.03 0.22 1.73
C PRO A 349 -10.38 -0.09 0.28
N LYS A 350 -11.66 -0.27 -0.01
CA LYS A 350 -12.16 -0.56 -1.36
C LYS A 350 -12.41 0.75 -2.09
N VAL A 351 -12.08 0.78 -3.38
CA VAL A 351 -12.41 1.92 -4.24
C VAL A 351 -13.85 1.75 -4.69
N ARG A 352 -14.79 2.39 -4.00
CA ARG A 352 -16.23 2.27 -4.25
C ARG A 352 -16.84 3.52 -4.87
N LYS A 353 -16.13 4.66 -4.79
CA LYS A 353 -16.60 5.96 -5.27
C LYS A 353 -15.75 6.43 -6.44
N ALA A 354 -16.39 7.02 -7.44
CA ALA A 354 -15.71 7.71 -8.54
C ALA A 354 -16.08 9.19 -8.57
N VAL A 355 -15.16 10.03 -9.05
CA VAL A 355 -15.34 11.45 -9.26
C VAL A 355 -15.09 11.78 -10.72
N ILE A 356 -16.03 12.50 -11.36
CA ILE A 356 -15.93 12.94 -12.74
C ILE A 356 -16.10 14.47 -12.81
N PRO A 357 -15.01 15.23 -13.03
CA PRO A 357 -15.10 16.67 -13.20
C PRO A 357 -15.70 17.05 -14.56
N ALA A 358 -16.88 17.67 -14.55
CA ALA A 358 -17.62 18.13 -15.73
C ALA A 358 -18.01 19.63 -15.64
N ALA A 359 -17.48 20.36 -14.64
CA ALA A 359 -17.85 21.74 -14.38
C ALA A 359 -17.09 22.76 -15.25
N GLY A 360 -16.16 22.34 -16.11
CA GLY A 360 -15.40 23.26 -16.98
C GLY A 360 -16.26 23.94 -18.05
N PHE A 361 -15.89 25.16 -18.47
CA PHE A 361 -16.62 25.87 -19.53
C PHE A 361 -16.39 25.27 -20.92
N GLY A 362 -15.25 24.60 -21.15
CA GLY A 362 -14.92 24.01 -22.46
C GLY A 362 -14.65 25.08 -23.53
N THR A 363 -13.84 26.09 -23.19
CA THR A 363 -13.52 27.24 -24.05
C THR A 363 -12.98 26.84 -25.44
N ARG A 364 -12.24 25.73 -25.52
CA ARG A 364 -11.64 25.23 -26.78
C ARG A 364 -12.66 24.71 -27.79
N LEU A 365 -13.88 24.43 -27.35
CA LEU A 365 -14.99 23.94 -28.17
C LEU A 365 -16.11 25.00 -28.32
N PHE A 366 -15.87 26.23 -27.88
CA PHE A 366 -16.81 27.33 -28.08
C PHE A 366 -16.95 27.63 -29.59
N PRO A 367 -18.17 27.88 -30.13
CA PRO A 367 -19.42 28.12 -29.44
C PRO A 367 -20.28 26.88 -29.14
N ALA A 368 -19.87 25.67 -29.53
CA ALA A 368 -20.67 24.46 -29.32
C ALA A 368 -20.96 24.22 -27.83
N THR A 369 -19.98 24.49 -26.96
CA THR A 369 -20.12 24.37 -25.50
C THR A 369 -21.06 25.39 -24.85
N LYS A 370 -21.45 26.43 -25.57
CA LYS A 370 -22.53 27.34 -25.15
C LYS A 370 -23.91 26.71 -25.34
N ALA A 371 -24.06 25.80 -26.31
CA ALA A 371 -25.32 25.15 -26.61
C ALA A 371 -25.55 23.91 -25.74
N THR A 372 -24.51 23.11 -25.50
CA THR A 372 -24.54 21.97 -24.59
C THR A 372 -23.15 21.65 -24.09
N LYS A 373 -23.03 21.07 -22.89
CA LYS A 373 -21.74 20.69 -22.31
C LYS A 373 -21.04 19.63 -23.15
N LYS A 374 -19.71 19.71 -23.23
CA LYS A 374 -18.91 18.79 -24.05
C LYS A 374 -19.05 17.34 -23.60
N GLU A 375 -19.25 17.13 -22.30
CA GLU A 375 -19.50 15.83 -21.69
C GLU A 375 -20.82 15.19 -22.19
N LEU A 376 -21.75 16.00 -22.71
CA LEU A 376 -22.99 15.55 -23.34
C LEU A 376 -22.87 15.35 -24.86
N PHE A 377 -21.70 15.60 -25.46
CA PHE A 377 -21.50 15.38 -26.89
C PHE A 377 -21.59 13.89 -27.23
N PRO A 378 -22.22 13.52 -28.37
CA PRO A 378 -22.39 12.13 -28.76
C PRO A 378 -21.09 11.55 -29.30
N VAL A 379 -20.81 10.29 -28.95
CA VAL A 379 -19.77 9.44 -29.53
C VAL A 379 -20.38 8.10 -29.87
N ILE A 380 -20.05 7.55 -31.04
CA ILE A 380 -20.54 6.23 -31.47
C ILE A 380 -19.68 5.17 -30.78
N ASP A 381 -20.31 4.29 -30.03
CA ASP A 381 -19.67 3.14 -29.37
C ASP A 381 -19.67 1.90 -30.28
N ARG A 382 -19.01 0.81 -29.86
CA ARG A 382 -18.88 -0.46 -30.60
C ARG A 382 -20.22 -1.15 -30.84
N ASP A 383 -21.22 -0.86 -30.03
CA ASP A 383 -22.59 -1.32 -30.23
C ASP A 383 -23.35 -0.52 -31.31
N GLY A 384 -22.71 0.49 -31.91
CA GLY A 384 -23.27 1.36 -32.93
C GLY A 384 -24.19 2.46 -32.36
N ILE A 385 -24.34 2.54 -31.04
CA ILE A 385 -25.17 3.54 -30.39
C ILE A 385 -24.36 4.83 -30.21
N ALA A 386 -24.93 5.96 -30.60
CA ALA A 386 -24.40 7.27 -30.26
C ALA A 386 -24.77 7.60 -28.81
N LYS A 387 -23.77 7.60 -27.93
CA LYS A 387 -23.92 7.84 -26.50
C LYS A 387 -23.25 9.16 -26.10
N PRO A 388 -23.82 9.95 -25.18
CA PRO A 388 -23.11 11.06 -24.58
C PRO A 388 -21.81 10.59 -23.92
N ALA A 389 -20.71 11.34 -24.08
CA ALA A 389 -19.40 10.94 -23.56
C ALA A 389 -19.42 10.63 -22.04
N ILE A 390 -20.18 11.41 -21.26
CA ILE A 390 -20.34 11.17 -19.82
C ILE A 390 -20.94 9.81 -19.50
N LEU A 391 -21.85 9.30 -20.35
CA LEU A 391 -22.44 7.98 -20.17
C LEU A 391 -21.39 6.88 -20.32
N LEU A 392 -20.49 7.01 -21.30
CA LEU A 392 -19.39 6.07 -21.52
C LEU A 392 -18.42 6.04 -20.32
N ILE A 393 -18.17 7.18 -19.70
CA ILE A 393 -17.32 7.28 -18.49
C ILE A 393 -18.01 6.63 -17.29
N VAL A 394 -19.32 6.84 -17.13
CA VAL A 394 -20.12 6.19 -16.08
C VAL A 394 -20.21 4.68 -16.30
N GLU A 395 -20.45 4.20 -17.53
CA GLU A 395 -20.44 2.77 -17.87
C GLU A 395 -19.08 2.14 -17.51
N GLU A 396 -17.96 2.77 -17.89
CA GLU A 396 -16.60 2.32 -17.55
C GLU A 396 -16.36 2.23 -16.03
N ALA A 397 -16.86 3.19 -15.24
CA ALA A 397 -16.74 3.19 -13.78
C ALA A 397 -17.57 2.07 -13.14
N LEU A 398 -18.84 1.94 -13.50
CA LEU A 398 -19.75 0.94 -12.94
C LEU A 398 -19.31 -0.48 -13.30
N ASP A 399 -18.87 -0.72 -14.54
CA ASP A 399 -18.32 -2.01 -14.97
C ASP A 399 -17.05 -2.39 -14.19
N ALA A 400 -16.29 -1.40 -13.73
CA ALA A 400 -15.13 -1.62 -12.86
C ALA A 400 -15.51 -1.98 -11.41
N GLY A 401 -16.79 -1.90 -11.03
CA GLY A 401 -17.30 -2.22 -9.69
C GLY A 401 -17.43 -1.01 -8.77
N ILE A 402 -17.44 0.21 -9.32
CA ILE A 402 -17.77 1.43 -8.56
C ILE A 402 -19.26 1.40 -8.17
N GLU A 403 -19.55 1.75 -6.92
CA GLU A 403 -20.89 1.75 -6.34
C GLU A 403 -21.56 3.14 -6.46
N GLU A 404 -20.77 4.22 -6.42
CA GLU A 404 -21.27 5.59 -6.45
C GLU A 404 -20.39 6.47 -7.36
N VAL A 405 -21.01 7.23 -8.27
CA VAL A 405 -20.33 8.13 -9.21
C VAL A 405 -20.76 9.57 -8.94
N TYR A 406 -19.80 10.42 -8.59
CA TYR A 406 -20.00 11.84 -8.31
C TYR A 406 -19.55 12.70 -9.49
N ILE A 407 -20.49 13.34 -10.17
CA ILE A 407 -20.21 14.24 -11.29
C ILE A 407 -20.20 15.69 -10.77
N ILE A 408 -19.08 16.38 -10.92
CA ILE A 408 -18.96 17.78 -10.54
C ILE A 408 -19.47 18.64 -11.70
N VAL A 409 -20.49 19.45 -11.46
CA VAL A 409 -21.17 20.28 -12.48
C VAL A 409 -21.25 21.74 -12.04
N GLN A 410 -21.46 22.66 -12.98
CA GLN A 410 -21.85 24.03 -12.61
C GLN A 410 -23.35 24.08 -12.31
N ARG A 411 -23.75 25.04 -11.50
CA ARG A 411 -25.16 25.23 -11.12
C ARG A 411 -26.11 25.36 -12.31
N GLY A 412 -25.67 26.01 -13.39
CA GLY A 412 -26.47 26.22 -14.60
C GLY A 412 -26.71 24.96 -15.44
N ASP A 413 -25.85 23.95 -15.31
CA ASP A 413 -25.90 22.71 -16.12
C ASP A 413 -26.48 21.53 -15.34
N LEU A 414 -26.71 21.70 -14.04
CA LEU A 414 -27.14 20.64 -13.13
C LEU A 414 -28.41 19.92 -13.63
N ASP A 415 -29.38 20.67 -14.13
CA ASP A 415 -30.63 20.09 -14.60
C ASP A 415 -30.45 19.28 -15.87
N ASP A 416 -29.52 19.64 -16.77
CA ASP A 416 -29.25 18.87 -17.99
C ASP A 416 -28.72 17.48 -17.65
N PHE A 417 -27.72 17.39 -16.76
CA PHE A 417 -27.17 16.11 -16.32
C PHE A 417 -28.16 15.30 -15.49
N ARG A 418 -28.89 15.95 -14.56
CA ARG A 418 -29.91 15.26 -13.74
C ARG A 418 -31.05 14.72 -14.61
N ASN A 419 -31.49 15.48 -15.61
CA ASN A 419 -32.53 15.02 -16.53
C ASN A 419 -32.06 13.82 -17.35
N PHE A 420 -30.80 13.83 -17.79
CA PHE A 420 -30.23 12.72 -18.56
C PHE A 420 -30.14 11.41 -17.76
N PHE A 421 -29.62 11.45 -16.52
CA PHE A 421 -29.39 10.23 -15.72
C PHE A 421 -30.61 9.80 -14.88
N ASN A 422 -31.37 10.75 -14.33
CA ASN A 422 -32.37 10.46 -13.31
C ASN A 422 -33.81 10.65 -13.75
N SER A 423 -34.07 11.22 -14.92
CA SER A 423 -35.45 11.47 -15.39
C SER A 423 -35.88 10.47 -16.44
N GLN A 424 -37.09 9.92 -16.27
CA GLN A 424 -37.70 9.05 -17.26
C GLN A 424 -38.22 9.88 -18.44
N ILE A 425 -37.97 9.42 -19.66
CA ILE A 425 -38.59 9.99 -20.85
C ILE A 425 -40.13 9.81 -20.78
N SER A 426 -40.88 10.68 -21.46
CA SER A 426 -42.35 10.56 -21.46
C SER A 426 -42.81 9.19 -21.95
N ILE A 427 -43.92 8.68 -21.39
CA ILE A 427 -44.51 7.38 -21.78
C ILE A 427 -44.76 7.33 -23.30
N GLU A 428 -45.19 8.44 -23.88
CA GLU A 428 -45.40 8.56 -25.32
C GLU A 428 -44.10 8.33 -26.12
N ASN A 429 -42.99 8.94 -25.69
CA ASN A 429 -41.69 8.76 -26.34
C ASN A 429 -41.11 7.36 -26.07
N PHE A 430 -41.29 6.84 -24.85
CA PHE A 430 -40.85 5.48 -24.48
C PHE A 430 -41.50 4.42 -25.38
N ASN A 431 -42.80 4.53 -25.63
CA ASN A 431 -43.53 3.58 -26.48
C ASN A 431 -43.17 3.69 -27.97
N LYS A 432 -42.55 4.80 -28.40
CA LYS A 432 -42.01 4.96 -29.77
C LYS A 432 -40.63 4.32 -29.93
N LEU A 433 -39.94 3.96 -28.84
CA LEU A 433 -38.63 3.32 -28.91
C LEU A 433 -38.76 1.84 -29.32
N PRO A 434 -37.86 1.34 -30.18
CA PRO A 434 -37.64 -0.09 -30.38
C PRO A 434 -37.36 -0.82 -29.05
N PRO A 435 -37.65 -2.13 -28.94
CA PRO A 435 -37.48 -2.88 -27.69
C PRO A 435 -36.10 -2.77 -27.05
N HIS A 436 -35.02 -2.82 -27.84
CA HIS A 436 -33.65 -2.71 -27.32
C HIS A 436 -33.36 -1.33 -26.70
N PHE A 437 -33.95 -0.25 -27.23
CA PHE A 437 -33.82 1.09 -26.63
C PHE A 437 -34.75 1.30 -25.43
N GLN A 438 -35.88 0.60 -25.35
CA GLN A 438 -36.69 0.56 -24.13
C GLN A 438 -35.91 -0.10 -22.99
N GLU A 439 -35.22 -1.21 -23.27
CA GLU A 439 -34.33 -1.86 -22.31
C GLU A 439 -33.16 -0.95 -21.91
N TYR A 440 -32.50 -0.32 -22.88
CA TYR A 440 -31.44 0.64 -22.61
C TYR A 440 -31.93 1.82 -21.75
N SER A 441 -33.14 2.34 -22.02
CA SER A 441 -33.73 3.41 -21.22
C SER A 441 -33.97 2.98 -19.76
N ARG A 442 -34.39 1.74 -19.51
CA ARG A 442 -34.47 1.19 -18.14
C ARG A 442 -33.10 1.07 -17.49
N ARG A 443 -32.11 0.58 -18.25
CA ARG A 443 -30.71 0.48 -17.78
C ARG A 443 -30.11 1.83 -17.43
N LEU A 444 -30.39 2.87 -18.23
CA LEU A 444 -29.96 4.24 -17.95
C LEU A 444 -30.47 4.74 -16.61
N LEU A 445 -31.76 4.50 -16.30
CA LEU A 445 -32.33 4.86 -15.00
C LEU A 445 -31.75 4.05 -13.84
N GLN A 446 -31.42 2.77 -14.06
CA GLN A 446 -30.74 1.95 -13.06
C GLN A 446 -29.34 2.49 -12.77
N MET A 447 -28.54 2.79 -13.81
CA MET A 447 -27.25 3.45 -13.65
C MET A 447 -27.37 4.79 -12.95
N GLY A 448 -28.41 5.57 -13.28
CA GLY A 448 -28.70 6.87 -12.66
C GLY A 448 -28.88 6.80 -11.13
N GLN A 449 -29.29 5.66 -10.56
CA GLN A 449 -29.39 5.49 -9.10
C GLN A 449 -28.02 5.57 -8.40
N HIS A 450 -26.94 5.32 -9.13
CA HIS A 450 -25.57 5.40 -8.66
C HIS A 450 -24.91 6.75 -8.97
N VAL A 451 -25.59 7.64 -9.70
CA VAL A 451 -25.02 8.92 -10.15
C VAL A 451 -25.51 10.05 -9.25
N HIS A 452 -24.56 10.80 -8.70
CA HIS A 452 -24.77 11.93 -7.81
C HIS A 452 -24.07 13.16 -8.37
N PHE A 453 -24.53 14.35 -7.97
CA PHE A 453 -24.00 15.62 -8.47
C PHE A 453 -23.44 16.48 -7.35
N VAL A 454 -22.26 17.04 -7.58
CA VAL A 454 -21.63 18.04 -6.72
C VAL A 454 -21.56 19.35 -7.49
N VAL A 455 -22.10 20.43 -6.92
CA VAL A 455 -22.13 21.73 -7.58
C VAL A 455 -20.84 22.50 -7.28
N GLN A 456 -20.12 22.88 -8.33
CA GLN A 456 -19.02 23.83 -8.26
C GLN A 456 -19.54 25.22 -8.68
N ASP A 457 -19.64 26.14 -7.73
CA ASP A 457 -20.10 27.51 -8.03
C ASP A 457 -19.01 28.34 -8.73
N ASN A 458 -17.73 28.18 -8.35
CA ASN A 458 -16.60 28.92 -8.92
C ASN A 458 -15.55 27.99 -9.57
N GLN A 459 -15.17 28.29 -10.81
CA GLN A 459 -14.18 27.51 -11.58
C GLN A 459 -12.75 27.96 -11.24
N GLU A 460 -12.27 27.62 -10.04
CA GLU A 460 -10.94 28.07 -9.56
C GLU A 460 -9.77 27.14 -9.92
N GLY A 461 -10.02 26.10 -10.73
CA GLY A 461 -9.02 25.13 -11.17
C GLY A 461 -9.43 23.67 -10.94
N PHE A 462 -8.64 22.76 -11.49
CA PHE A 462 -8.90 21.32 -11.43
C PHE A 462 -8.80 20.76 -10.01
N GLY A 463 -7.80 21.20 -9.24
CA GLY A 463 -7.66 20.83 -7.82
C GLY A 463 -8.82 21.33 -6.97
N HIS A 464 -9.34 22.52 -7.24
CA HIS A 464 -10.55 23.03 -6.58
C HIS A 464 -11.77 22.17 -6.91
N ALA A 465 -11.96 21.76 -8.17
CA ALA A 465 -13.07 20.89 -8.55
C ALA A 465 -13.04 19.56 -7.78
N VAL A 466 -11.87 18.93 -7.67
CA VAL A 466 -11.70 17.71 -6.87
C VAL A 466 -11.98 18.00 -5.38
N TYR A 467 -11.46 19.09 -4.81
CA TYR A 467 -11.67 19.43 -3.41
C TYR A 467 -13.16 19.54 -3.02
N MET A 468 -14.02 20.01 -3.91
CA MET A 468 -15.46 20.13 -3.67
C MET A 468 -16.14 18.78 -3.33
N THR A 469 -15.52 17.65 -3.64
CA THR A 469 -16.09 16.32 -3.33
C THR A 469 -15.68 15.76 -1.97
N ARG A 470 -14.86 16.49 -1.18
CA ARG A 470 -14.35 16.01 0.12
C ARG A 470 -15.43 15.45 1.03
N GLU A 471 -16.54 16.17 1.20
CA GLU A 471 -17.61 15.77 2.14
C GLU A 471 -18.30 14.48 1.71
N VAL A 472 -18.52 14.28 0.41
CA VAL A 472 -19.23 13.10 -0.12
C VAL A 472 -18.31 11.89 -0.26
N ILE A 473 -17.02 12.11 -0.53
CA ILE A 473 -16.03 11.04 -0.58
C ILE A 473 -15.69 10.56 0.84
N GLY A 474 -15.44 11.48 1.78
CA GLY A 474 -15.01 11.15 3.13
C GLY A 474 -13.59 10.59 3.18
N ASP A 475 -13.35 9.64 4.08
CA ASP A 475 -12.04 9.02 4.31
C ASP A 475 -11.79 7.77 3.44
N GLU A 476 -12.39 7.72 2.25
CA GLU A 476 -12.27 6.59 1.30
C GLU A 476 -11.39 6.95 0.09
N PRO A 477 -10.59 6.00 -0.44
CA PRO A 477 -9.95 6.19 -1.73
C PRO A 477 -11.00 6.21 -2.84
N PHE A 478 -10.76 7.02 -3.87
CA PHE A 478 -11.72 7.22 -4.96
C PHE A 478 -11.06 7.20 -6.33
N LEU A 479 -11.82 6.76 -7.33
CA LEU A 479 -11.43 6.76 -8.73
C LEU A 479 -11.76 8.13 -9.35
N LEU A 480 -10.76 8.94 -9.66
CA LEU A 480 -10.91 10.17 -10.43
C LEU A 480 -10.78 9.86 -11.94
N MET A 481 -11.78 10.24 -12.72
CA MET A 481 -11.80 10.10 -14.18
C MET A 481 -12.05 11.46 -14.82
N LEU A 482 -11.24 11.85 -15.81
CA LEU A 482 -11.44 13.11 -16.51
C LEU A 482 -12.72 13.07 -17.37
N GLY A 483 -13.58 14.10 -17.24
CA GLY A 483 -14.87 14.16 -17.94
C GLY A 483 -14.80 14.31 -19.47
N ASP A 484 -13.63 14.66 -19.99
CA ASP A 484 -13.35 14.82 -21.42
C ASP A 484 -12.55 13.65 -22.02
N HIS A 485 -12.35 12.58 -21.26
CA HIS A 485 -11.61 11.42 -21.70
C HIS A 485 -12.47 10.15 -21.61
N ILE A 486 -12.57 9.44 -22.72
CA ILE A 486 -13.22 8.12 -22.79
C ILE A 486 -12.18 7.05 -23.08
N TYR A 487 -12.43 5.83 -22.61
CA TYR A 487 -11.41 4.80 -22.50
C TYR A 487 -11.80 3.55 -23.27
N ARG A 488 -10.78 2.84 -23.77
CA ARG A 488 -10.96 1.52 -24.37
C ARG A 488 -9.83 0.59 -23.97
N SER A 489 -10.18 -0.51 -23.32
CA SER A 489 -9.21 -1.57 -23.02
C SER A 489 -8.89 -2.41 -24.26
N ASN A 490 -7.65 -2.89 -24.35
CA ASN A 490 -7.26 -3.93 -25.31
C ASN A 490 -7.54 -5.34 -24.76
N THR A 491 -7.98 -5.46 -23.51
CA THR A 491 -8.28 -6.71 -22.82
C THR A 491 -9.75 -6.75 -22.39
N PRO A 492 -10.26 -7.91 -21.93
CA PRO A 492 -11.59 -8.00 -21.33
C PRO A 492 -11.75 -7.19 -20.03
N VAL A 493 -10.65 -6.76 -19.40
CA VAL A 493 -10.64 -5.99 -18.16
C VAL A 493 -10.65 -4.49 -18.51
N SER A 494 -11.67 -3.75 -18.08
CA SER A 494 -11.76 -2.29 -18.33
C SER A 494 -10.54 -1.53 -17.80
N CYS A 495 -10.24 -0.34 -18.35
CA CYS A 495 -9.08 0.44 -17.90
C CYS A 495 -9.23 0.82 -16.42
N ALA A 496 -10.44 1.20 -16.00
CA ALA A 496 -10.77 1.48 -14.61
C ALA A 496 -10.62 0.24 -13.72
N ARG A 497 -10.96 -0.98 -14.19
CA ARG A 497 -10.75 -2.19 -13.41
C ARG A 497 -9.26 -2.53 -13.25
N GLN A 498 -8.45 -2.34 -14.29
CA GLN A 498 -6.98 -2.50 -14.20
C GLN A 498 -6.40 -1.60 -13.10
N MET A 499 -6.89 -0.34 -13.01
CA MET A 499 -6.51 0.59 -11.96
C MET A 499 -6.88 0.07 -10.57
N ILE A 500 -8.13 -0.38 -10.39
CA ILE A 500 -8.63 -0.91 -9.11
C ILE A 500 -7.83 -2.14 -8.69
N GLU A 501 -7.49 -3.04 -9.61
CA GLU A 501 -6.66 -4.21 -9.34
C GLU A 501 -5.24 -3.83 -8.91
N ALA A 502 -4.61 -2.85 -9.56
CA ALA A 502 -3.31 -2.33 -9.15
C ALA A 502 -3.38 -1.66 -7.76
N TYR A 503 -4.39 -0.84 -7.49
CA TYR A 503 -4.60 -0.28 -6.16
C TYR A 503 -4.85 -1.41 -5.14
N ASN A 504 -5.53 -2.48 -5.56
CA ASN A 504 -5.78 -3.60 -4.68
C ASN A 504 -4.51 -4.37 -4.32
N GLN A 505 -3.58 -4.50 -5.26
CA GLN A 505 -2.29 -5.14 -5.05
C GLN A 505 -1.34 -4.29 -4.18
N TYR A 506 -1.27 -2.98 -4.42
CA TYR A 506 -0.22 -2.11 -3.86
C TYR A 506 -0.70 -1.16 -2.76
N GLY A 507 -2.00 -0.90 -2.67
CA GLY A 507 -2.64 -0.06 -1.65
C GLY A 507 -2.06 1.36 -1.49
N VAL A 508 -1.37 1.87 -2.50
CA VAL A 508 -0.93 3.26 -2.61
C VAL A 508 -1.68 3.91 -3.77
N SER A 509 -1.77 5.24 -3.79
CA SER A 509 -2.46 5.94 -4.89
C SER A 509 -1.87 5.53 -6.25
N ILE A 510 -2.73 5.31 -7.24
CA ILE A 510 -2.38 4.83 -8.59
C ILE A 510 -2.76 5.89 -9.63
N VAL A 511 -1.91 6.11 -10.63
CA VAL A 511 -2.24 6.89 -11.83
C VAL A 511 -2.03 6.03 -13.06
N GLY A 512 -3.01 6.02 -13.97
CA GLY A 512 -2.83 5.38 -15.26
C GLY A 512 -1.80 6.15 -16.08
N LEU A 513 -0.93 5.46 -16.80
CA LEU A 513 0.12 6.02 -17.63
C LEU A 513 -0.01 5.57 -19.08
N LYS A 514 0.44 6.44 -19.98
CA LYS A 514 0.70 6.12 -21.39
C LYS A 514 2.02 6.73 -21.83
N ARG A 515 2.57 6.17 -22.92
CA ARG A 515 3.67 6.78 -23.65
C ARG A 515 3.13 7.90 -24.54
N THR A 516 3.84 9.03 -24.56
CA THR A 516 3.48 10.22 -25.34
C THR A 516 4.72 10.78 -26.03
N PRO A 517 4.64 11.13 -27.32
CA PRO A 517 5.72 11.81 -28.03
C PRO A 517 6.09 13.13 -27.36
N GLU A 518 7.36 13.49 -27.41
CA GLU A 518 7.90 14.72 -26.81
C GLU A 518 7.14 15.98 -27.25
N ALA A 519 6.69 16.03 -28.51
CA ALA A 519 5.95 17.17 -29.05
C ALA A 519 4.62 17.46 -28.32
N ASP A 520 4.04 16.46 -27.65
CA ASP A 520 2.69 16.54 -27.08
C ASP A 520 2.70 16.70 -25.55
N ILE A 521 3.86 16.59 -24.88
CA ILE A 521 3.94 16.52 -23.41
C ILE A 521 3.51 17.80 -22.71
N SER A 522 3.57 18.96 -23.38
CA SER A 522 3.14 20.25 -22.83
C SER A 522 1.63 20.32 -22.55
N SER A 523 0.86 19.33 -23.02
CA SER A 523 -0.58 19.23 -22.81
C SER A 523 -0.95 18.36 -21.61
N PHE A 524 0.01 17.66 -21.00
CA PHE A 524 -0.26 16.62 -20.00
C PHE A 524 0.61 16.75 -18.74
N GLY A 525 0.16 16.13 -17.65
CA GLY A 525 1.05 15.80 -16.54
C GLY A 525 2.03 14.71 -16.98
N VAL A 526 3.32 14.93 -16.73
CA VAL A 526 4.41 14.00 -17.04
C VAL A 526 4.96 13.45 -15.73
N VAL A 527 5.34 12.17 -15.72
CA VAL A 527 5.89 11.51 -14.52
C VAL A 527 7.27 10.93 -14.79
N ASN A 528 8.07 10.82 -13.73
CA ASN A 528 9.30 10.04 -13.70
C ASN A 528 9.26 9.04 -12.54
N GLY A 529 10.05 7.98 -12.61
CA GLY A 529 10.07 6.96 -11.57
C GLY A 529 11.03 5.81 -11.80
N VAL A 530 10.93 4.83 -10.90
CA VAL A 530 11.70 3.58 -10.92
C VAL A 530 10.74 2.41 -11.11
N TRP A 531 11.03 1.50 -12.03
CA TRP A 531 10.17 0.34 -12.29
C TRP A 531 10.14 -0.61 -11.09
N LEU A 532 8.93 -0.96 -10.63
CA LEU A 532 8.66 -2.04 -9.69
C LEU A 532 8.39 -3.35 -10.43
N GLU A 533 7.57 -3.27 -11.47
CA GLU A 533 7.39 -4.31 -12.48
C GLU A 533 7.77 -3.69 -13.83
N GLU A 534 8.73 -4.31 -14.53
CA GLU A 534 9.30 -3.76 -15.77
C GLU A 534 8.18 -3.45 -16.79
N ASP A 535 8.21 -2.23 -17.33
CA ASP A 535 7.24 -1.72 -18.32
C ASP A 535 5.76 -1.75 -17.92
N ARG A 536 5.44 -2.06 -16.66
CA ARG A 536 4.06 -2.19 -16.17
C ARG A 536 3.75 -1.29 -14.99
N VAL A 537 4.53 -1.37 -13.91
CA VAL A 537 4.28 -0.63 -12.66
C VAL A 537 5.50 0.21 -12.30
N LEU A 538 5.31 1.51 -12.21
CA LEU A 538 6.33 2.51 -11.91
C LEU A 538 6.13 3.04 -10.50
N ASN A 539 7.13 2.98 -9.63
CA ASN A 539 7.15 3.81 -8.43
C ASN A 539 7.47 5.25 -8.85
N ILE A 540 6.48 6.14 -8.76
CA ILE A 540 6.63 7.52 -9.21
C ILE A 540 7.50 8.27 -8.21
N THR A 541 8.49 8.98 -8.74
CA THR A 541 9.42 9.82 -7.97
C THR A 541 9.25 11.30 -8.25
N GLU A 542 8.49 11.65 -9.30
CA GLU A 542 8.23 13.05 -9.66
C GLU A 542 6.98 13.18 -10.53
N PHE A 543 6.16 14.19 -10.23
CA PHE A 543 5.11 14.70 -11.12
C PHE A 543 5.45 16.10 -11.60
N ALA A 544 5.23 16.38 -12.88
CA ALA A 544 5.36 17.72 -13.45
C ALA A 544 4.12 18.09 -14.28
N GLU A 545 3.49 19.22 -13.95
CA GLU A 545 2.34 19.74 -14.68
C GLU A 545 2.77 20.48 -15.94
N LYS A 546 2.43 19.93 -17.11
CA LYS A 546 2.66 20.57 -18.42
C LYS A 546 4.08 21.16 -18.51
N PRO A 547 5.12 20.32 -18.34
CA PRO A 547 6.50 20.78 -18.25
C PRO A 547 6.96 21.37 -19.60
N THR A 548 8.00 22.20 -19.53
CA THR A 548 8.75 22.59 -20.74
C THR A 548 9.58 21.40 -21.24
N LEU A 549 9.92 21.40 -22.53
CA LEU A 549 10.76 20.34 -23.11
C LEU A 549 12.11 20.26 -22.42
N ASP A 550 12.73 21.40 -22.11
CA ASP A 550 14.03 21.45 -21.44
C ASP A 550 13.96 20.85 -20.03
N TYR A 551 12.89 21.14 -19.28
CA TYR A 551 12.67 20.54 -17.98
C TYR A 551 12.49 19.02 -18.09
N ALA A 552 11.68 18.57 -19.05
CA ALA A 552 11.39 17.15 -19.23
C ALA A 552 12.65 16.35 -19.62
N ARG A 553 13.47 16.86 -20.54
CA ARG A 553 14.71 16.21 -20.98
C ARG A 553 15.73 16.02 -19.85
N VAL A 554 15.75 16.93 -18.88
CA VAL A 554 16.69 16.87 -17.74
C VAL A 554 16.13 16.01 -16.60
N ASN A 555 14.85 16.18 -16.25
CA ASN A 555 14.31 15.67 -14.99
C ASN A 555 13.35 14.48 -15.15
N LEU A 556 12.76 14.29 -16.34
CA LEU A 556 11.63 13.38 -16.54
C LEU A 556 11.93 12.21 -17.48
N ARG A 557 13.21 11.86 -17.64
CA ARG A 557 13.63 10.72 -18.44
C ARG A 557 13.57 9.44 -17.63
N THR A 558 12.57 8.63 -17.91
CA THR A 558 12.41 7.31 -17.31
C THR A 558 13.26 6.27 -18.04
N PRO A 559 14.05 5.44 -17.33
CA PRO A 559 14.79 4.35 -17.95
C PRO A 559 13.90 3.44 -18.80
N ARG A 560 14.43 2.97 -19.94
CA ARG A 560 13.78 2.08 -20.92
C ARG A 560 12.64 2.70 -21.74
N ILE A 561 12.32 3.97 -21.53
CA ILE A 561 11.46 4.71 -22.45
C ILE A 561 12.30 5.23 -23.62
N PRO A 562 11.85 5.05 -24.88
CA PRO A 562 12.57 5.54 -26.05
C PRO A 562 12.92 7.04 -25.98
N GLU A 563 13.96 7.42 -26.70
CA GLU A 563 14.25 8.83 -26.93
C GLU A 563 13.14 9.50 -27.73
N GLY A 564 12.74 10.70 -27.31
CA GLY A 564 11.59 11.40 -27.86
C GLY A 564 10.23 10.96 -27.30
N GLU A 565 10.17 10.08 -26.31
CA GLU A 565 8.94 9.71 -25.60
C GLU A 565 9.05 9.94 -24.09
N TYR A 566 7.89 10.18 -23.46
CA TYR A 566 7.74 10.37 -22.02
C TYR A 566 6.51 9.64 -21.50
N LEU A 567 6.49 9.38 -20.19
CA LEU A 567 5.32 8.84 -19.51
C LEU A 567 4.41 9.99 -19.06
N THR A 568 3.18 9.98 -19.55
CA THR A 568 2.17 10.98 -19.21
C THR A 568 0.96 10.32 -18.56
N VAL A 569 0.23 11.11 -17.77
CA VAL A 569 -1.01 10.69 -17.14
C VAL A 569 -2.08 10.29 -18.18
N PHE A 570 -2.71 9.15 -17.95
CA PHE A 570 -3.76 8.55 -18.77
C PHE A 570 -5.15 9.16 -18.46
N GLY A 571 -5.30 9.94 -17.39
CA GLY A 571 -6.60 10.57 -17.05
C GLY A 571 -7.49 9.73 -16.13
N GLN A 572 -7.01 8.59 -15.65
CA GLN A 572 -7.60 7.83 -14.55
C GLN A 572 -6.63 7.81 -13.38
N TYR A 573 -7.15 8.05 -12.18
CA TYR A 573 -6.37 8.07 -10.94
C TYR A 573 -7.17 7.38 -9.84
N ILE A 574 -6.53 6.58 -9.00
CA ILE A 574 -7.08 6.19 -7.70
C ILE A 574 -6.29 6.97 -6.66
N ILE A 575 -6.99 7.82 -5.92
CA ILE A 575 -6.37 8.79 -5.01
C ILE A 575 -6.89 8.53 -3.60
N LYS A 576 -5.99 8.51 -2.62
CA LYS A 576 -6.33 8.42 -1.20
C LYS A 576 -6.83 9.77 -0.65
N PRO A 577 -7.68 9.78 0.40
CA PRO A 577 -8.37 10.98 0.89
C PRO A 577 -7.43 12.07 1.43
N GLU A 578 -6.18 11.77 1.78
CA GLU A 578 -5.19 12.76 2.24
C GLU A 578 -4.94 13.88 1.20
N ILE A 579 -5.29 13.64 -0.07
CA ILE A 579 -5.29 14.68 -1.10
C ILE A 579 -6.15 15.89 -0.71
N PHE A 580 -7.25 15.68 0.02
CA PHE A 580 -8.16 16.75 0.40
C PHE A 580 -7.54 17.71 1.41
N ASP A 581 -6.72 17.22 2.34
CA ASP A 581 -6.01 18.06 3.31
C ASP A 581 -4.91 18.88 2.63
N ILE A 582 -4.24 18.30 1.63
CA ILE A 582 -3.24 18.99 0.79
C ILE A 582 -3.91 20.10 -0.03
N LEU A 583 -5.06 19.79 -0.65
CA LEU A 583 -5.84 20.77 -1.42
C LEU A 583 -6.42 21.86 -0.51
N GLU A 584 -6.94 21.51 0.67
CA GLU A 584 -7.42 22.47 1.67
C GLU A 584 -6.31 23.46 2.03
N THR A 585 -5.11 22.94 2.33
CA THR A 585 -3.95 23.76 2.66
C THR A 585 -3.59 24.70 1.52
N SER A 586 -3.64 24.22 0.28
CA SER A 586 -3.35 25.04 -0.91
C SER A 586 -4.40 26.14 -1.11
N ILE A 587 -5.68 25.81 -0.94
CA ILE A 587 -6.80 26.74 -1.08
C ILE A 587 -6.75 27.81 0.02
N ARG A 588 -6.61 27.41 1.29
CA ARG A 588 -6.55 28.34 2.43
C ARG A 588 -5.39 29.32 2.35
N ASN A 589 -4.26 28.90 1.79
CA ASN A 589 -3.07 29.73 1.64
C ASN A 589 -2.97 30.39 0.25
N ASN A 590 -3.99 30.25 -0.60
CA ASN A 590 -4.04 30.79 -1.97
C ASN A 590 -2.81 30.42 -2.83
N LEU A 591 -2.33 29.18 -2.70
CA LEU A 591 -1.21 28.64 -3.48
C LEU A 591 -1.71 28.21 -4.86
N ARG A 592 -1.54 29.09 -5.85
CA ARG A 592 -2.01 28.88 -7.22
C ARG A 592 -0.84 28.73 -8.19
N GLU A 593 -1.00 27.81 -9.13
CA GLU A 593 -0.10 27.68 -10.27
C GLU A 593 -0.82 28.11 -11.54
N ARG A 594 -0.20 29.01 -12.30
CA ARG A 594 -0.79 29.60 -13.51
C ARG A 594 -2.18 30.23 -13.26
N GLY A 595 -2.42 30.73 -12.04
CA GLY A 595 -3.68 31.37 -11.65
C GLY A 595 -4.77 30.43 -11.12
N GLU A 596 -4.51 29.12 -11.07
CA GLU A 596 -5.50 28.10 -10.69
C GLU A 596 -4.99 27.22 -9.54
N PHE A 597 -5.92 26.63 -8.78
CA PHE A 597 -5.60 25.51 -7.90
C PHE A 597 -5.45 24.24 -8.74
N GLN A 598 -4.21 23.82 -8.97
CA GLN A 598 -3.88 22.64 -9.77
C GLN A 598 -3.88 21.36 -8.92
N LEU A 599 -4.22 20.23 -9.54
CA LEU A 599 -4.19 18.91 -8.87
C LEU A 599 -2.76 18.33 -8.83
N THR A 600 -1.99 18.47 -9.90
CA THR A 600 -0.67 17.82 -10.05
C THR A 600 0.34 18.16 -8.94
N PRO A 601 0.48 19.42 -8.47
CA PRO A 601 1.33 19.71 -7.32
C PRO A 601 0.85 19.02 -6.02
N ALA A 602 -0.47 18.88 -5.85
CA ALA A 602 -1.04 18.17 -4.72
C ALA A 602 -0.79 16.65 -4.81
N LEU A 603 -0.79 16.08 -6.03
CA LEU A 603 -0.40 14.69 -6.26
C LEU A 603 1.08 14.45 -5.96
N ASP A 604 1.98 15.37 -6.32
CA ASP A 604 3.40 15.25 -5.98
C ASP A 604 3.62 15.34 -4.46
N ARG A 605 2.89 16.21 -3.77
CA ARG A 605 2.90 16.27 -2.31
C ARG A 605 2.41 14.97 -1.68
N LEU A 606 1.33 14.39 -2.21
CA LEU A 606 0.80 13.10 -1.77
C LEU A 606 1.82 11.96 -2.01
N ARG A 607 2.50 11.97 -3.17
CA ARG A 607 3.60 11.05 -3.47
C ARG A 607 4.71 11.14 -2.43
N GLN A 608 5.11 12.35 -2.04
CA GLN A 608 6.14 12.55 -1.00
C GLN A 608 5.68 11.98 0.36
N MET A 609 4.39 12.09 0.70
CA MET A 609 3.85 11.67 1.99
C MET A 609 3.56 10.17 2.11
N ASP A 610 2.91 9.57 1.11
CA ASP A 610 2.45 8.17 1.16
C ASP A 610 3.15 7.29 0.10
N GLY A 611 3.59 7.89 -1.00
CA GLY A 611 4.04 7.19 -2.21
C GLY A 611 2.98 7.27 -3.32
N PHE A 612 3.36 6.92 -4.54
CA PHE A 612 2.44 6.92 -5.68
C PHE A 612 2.95 5.94 -6.73
N HIS A 613 2.07 5.15 -7.35
CA HIS A 613 2.43 4.26 -8.44
C HIS A 613 1.78 4.66 -9.76
N GLY A 614 2.52 4.45 -10.83
CA GLY A 614 2.05 4.59 -12.20
C GLY A 614 1.79 3.23 -12.79
N LEU A 615 0.61 3.01 -13.34
CA LEU A 615 0.24 1.78 -14.05
C LEU A 615 0.22 2.06 -15.56
N MET A 616 1.03 1.35 -16.34
CA MET A 616 0.88 1.37 -17.79
C MET A 616 -0.43 0.69 -18.17
N ILE A 617 -1.40 1.47 -18.67
CA ILE A 617 -2.72 0.96 -19.00
C ILE A 617 -2.66 0.20 -20.31
N ASP A 618 -3.18 -1.03 -20.32
CA ASP A 618 -3.38 -1.79 -21.56
C ASP A 618 -4.70 -1.36 -22.22
N GLY A 619 -4.64 -0.19 -22.85
CA GLY A 619 -5.77 0.43 -23.48
C GLY A 619 -5.42 1.76 -24.14
N ARG A 620 -6.42 2.35 -24.78
CA ARG A 620 -6.35 3.65 -25.43
C ARG A 620 -7.30 4.62 -24.74
N ARG A 621 -6.86 5.87 -24.70
CA ARG A 621 -7.64 7.01 -24.23
C ARG A 621 -7.94 7.91 -25.41
N PHE A 622 -9.18 8.35 -25.50
CA PHE A 622 -9.67 9.28 -26.52
C PHE A 622 -10.10 10.58 -25.84
N ASP A 623 -9.85 11.70 -26.51
CA ASP A 623 -10.03 13.05 -25.98
C ASP A 623 -11.12 13.77 -26.78
N ILE A 624 -12.14 14.25 -26.08
CA ILE A 624 -13.26 14.99 -26.66
C ILE A 624 -13.19 16.50 -26.36
N GLY A 625 -12.13 16.97 -25.70
CA GLY A 625 -11.96 18.32 -25.19
C GLY A 625 -11.46 19.36 -26.20
N ILE A 626 -10.98 18.92 -27.37
CA ILE A 626 -10.58 19.80 -28.48
C ILE A 626 -11.14 19.31 -29.83
N PRO A 627 -11.39 20.20 -30.81
CA PRO A 627 -12.06 19.84 -32.06
C PRO A 627 -11.36 18.72 -32.84
N GLU A 628 -10.04 18.78 -32.99
CA GLU A 628 -9.26 17.82 -33.77
C GLU A 628 -9.28 16.43 -33.13
N HIS A 629 -9.07 16.35 -31.82
CA HIS A 629 -9.15 15.09 -31.09
C HIS A 629 -10.58 14.54 -31.03
N TYR A 630 -11.60 15.41 -30.95
CA TYR A 630 -12.99 14.97 -30.99
C TYR A 630 -13.33 14.33 -32.35
N LEU A 631 -12.88 14.93 -33.46
CA LEU A 631 -13.03 14.33 -34.79
C LEU A 631 -12.32 12.96 -34.87
N GLN A 632 -11.09 12.87 -34.37
CA GLN A 632 -10.37 11.60 -34.32
C GLN A 632 -11.12 10.55 -33.48
N THR A 633 -11.64 10.96 -32.32
CA THR A 633 -12.44 10.11 -31.43
C THR A 633 -13.66 9.55 -32.14
N LEU A 634 -14.40 10.39 -32.87
CA LEU A 634 -15.55 9.95 -33.66
C LEU A 634 -15.18 8.93 -34.76
N GLN A 635 -13.96 9.00 -35.31
CA GLN A 635 -13.49 8.08 -36.35
C GLN A 635 -12.97 6.75 -35.79
N GLU A 636 -12.40 6.76 -34.59
CA GLU A 636 -11.65 5.63 -34.03
C GLU A 636 -12.36 4.88 -32.89
N PHE A 637 -13.18 5.54 -32.06
CA PHE A 637 -13.67 4.95 -30.81
C PHE A 637 -14.57 3.72 -30.99
N ALA A 638 -15.35 3.69 -32.07
CA ALA A 638 -16.21 2.56 -32.44
C ALA A 638 -15.44 1.37 -33.03
N ARG A 639 -14.15 1.54 -33.36
CA ARG A 639 -13.34 0.49 -33.98
C ARG A 639 -12.96 -0.60 -32.95
N PRO A 640 -12.75 -1.84 -33.42
CA PRO A 640 -12.35 -2.96 -32.58
C PRO A 640 -11.01 -2.75 -31.87
#